data_AF-A0A7X0JVT7-F1
#
_entry.id   AF-A0A7X0JVT7-F1
#
_cell.length_a   1.000
_cell.length_b   1.000
_cell.length_c   1.000
_cell.angle_alpha   90.00
_cell.angle_beta   90.00
_cell.angle_gamma   90.00
#
_symmetry.space_group_name_H-M   'P 1'
#
loop_
_entity.id
_entity.type
_entity.pdbx_description
1 polymer ?
#
loop_
_entity_poly.entity_id
_entity_poly.type
_entity_poly.pdbx_seq_one_letter_code
_entity_poly.pdbx_strand_id
1 'polypeptide(L)'
;MISLVTRALLFCAISLHLNAEQLPLIMERPFIDGKRDPFLQSIAPSKFTKIYTFDNEYSDDNINAQYTLAIHKEGLYVLIETNAQSLSYHKRGFLYGDGFKVMVGKANPFGRSKEYIELSYSPTNLKKDKKQEQYISSYNGSSLGKKLSSGASIAASETDSGTSFEAFIPWNDIHPYHPSTNRHVGINLYFAKGMKSLQGQYVTKGFAIKPDEGFWDEAITSRSLKSYKTEQTAQFRSTFSNSFYFDHHTVISGQSLMIRFPFKQSQKPKVFQILSQGGAQNTSQNTSPDTPQDNARNETYNGQPVYTFSGTPDPAGSVAFNTAAIPAGTYILRTRDRPGNFEQAFTVLPSTRLEPLLREVMENKSLSKGLEDTFRFQIKTIEDEILALKPYEPADHLQQKILKTASNIRSALSGKAVFSDGQKVYRRAFQSMLDGSLQPYSIKLPAHYSPSKQYPLLVFLHGSGQDEQRLLEKQRGNGEFIELAPLGRDQLNAYAFKHSKIDIDEAIADASRHYSIDNNKIVIGGFSMGGYGALKIFSESPDKYKGLAIFAGHPNLANLWLDSDQFPDFSKADSLSIFRDVPVFIYHGTADPALSYAPMQQLSLLLAEQGAHVSTSFVKGRGHLYQDENSHLKYSNWLLRVLKH
;
A
#
# COMPACT_ATOMS: atom_id res chain seq x y z
N MET A 1 -24.66 50.65 15.75
CA MET A 1 -25.49 49.51 16.23
C MET A 1 -26.34 48.93 15.08
N ILE A 2 -25.73 48.71 13.90
CA ILE A 2 -26.27 47.98 12.74
C ILE A 2 -25.03 47.39 12.05
N SER A 3 -24.53 46.22 12.48
CA SER A 3 -23.39 45.54 11.81
C SER A 3 -23.09 44.11 12.28
N LEU A 4 -23.77 43.53 13.27
CA LEU A 4 -23.55 42.12 13.65
C LEU A 4 -24.74 41.20 13.41
N VAL A 5 -25.96 41.73 13.32
CA VAL A 5 -27.18 40.91 13.16
C VAL A 5 -27.39 40.46 11.71
N THR A 6 -26.90 41.22 10.72
CA THR A 6 -27.05 40.90 9.29
C THR A 6 -26.07 39.83 8.77
N ARG A 7 -24.96 39.56 9.48
CA ARG A 7 -24.04 38.45 9.13
C ARG A 7 -24.47 37.10 9.69
N ALA A 8 -25.27 37.07 10.75
CA ALA A 8 -25.82 35.83 11.31
C ALA A 8 -27.02 35.29 10.49
N LEU A 9 -27.78 36.19 9.85
CA LEU A 9 -28.95 35.81 9.04
C LEU A 9 -28.60 35.30 7.63
N LEU A 10 -27.41 35.64 7.10
CA LEU A 10 -26.96 35.12 5.79
C LEU A 10 -26.33 33.71 5.87
N PHE A 11 -25.86 33.29 7.06
CA PHE A 11 -25.34 31.93 7.27
C PHE A 11 -26.43 30.90 7.67
N CYS A 12 -27.63 31.35 8.09
CA CYS A 12 -28.76 30.47 8.39
C CYS A 12 -29.70 30.20 7.19
N ALA A 13 -29.52 30.87 6.05
CA ALA A 13 -30.42 30.77 4.90
C ALA A 13 -29.85 30.06 3.66
N ILE A 14 -28.68 29.42 3.75
CA ILE A 14 -28.24 28.38 2.80
C ILE A 14 -27.96 27.10 3.58
N SER A 15 -28.90 26.73 4.43
CA SER A 15 -29.14 25.33 4.71
C SER A 15 -29.86 24.77 3.48
N LEU A 16 -29.15 24.62 2.36
CA LEU A 16 -29.55 23.64 1.36
C LEU A 16 -29.59 22.33 2.13
N HIS A 17 -30.78 21.96 2.61
CA HIS A 17 -31.14 20.57 2.78
C HIS A 17 -31.06 19.97 1.38
N LEU A 18 -29.83 19.65 0.95
CA LEU A 18 -29.60 18.56 0.03
C LEU A 18 -30.37 17.41 0.67
N ASN A 19 -31.51 17.06 0.08
CA ASN A 19 -32.22 15.82 0.38
C ASN A 19 -31.24 14.71 0.01
N ALA A 20 -30.33 14.40 0.94
CA ALA A 20 -29.42 13.28 0.80
C ALA A 20 -30.30 12.05 0.61
N GLU A 21 -30.09 11.41 -0.53
CA GLU A 21 -30.85 10.24 -0.96
C GLU A 21 -30.69 9.15 0.09
N GLN A 22 -31.78 8.44 0.36
CA GLN A 22 -31.82 7.42 1.39
C GLN A 22 -31.35 6.10 0.80
N LEU A 23 -30.42 5.42 1.46
CA LEU A 23 -30.07 4.05 1.08
C LEU A 23 -31.13 3.08 1.62
N PRO A 24 -31.80 2.31 0.75
CA PRO A 24 -32.79 1.34 1.19
C PRO A 24 -32.14 0.20 1.97
N LEU A 25 -32.81 -0.27 3.02
CA LEU A 25 -32.43 -1.46 3.78
C LEU A 25 -33.08 -2.70 3.17
N ILE A 26 -32.27 -3.69 2.79
CA ILE A 26 -32.71 -5.02 2.38
C ILE A 26 -32.43 -6.04 3.47
N MET A 27 -33.37 -6.97 3.67
CA MET A 27 -33.29 -7.99 4.73
C MET A 27 -32.77 -9.33 4.22
N GLU A 28 -33.01 -9.63 2.94
CA GLU A 28 -32.52 -10.82 2.26
C GLU A 28 -31.15 -10.52 1.65
N ARG A 29 -30.24 -11.48 1.74
CA ARG A 29 -28.92 -11.38 1.13
C ARG A 29 -29.05 -11.68 -0.38
N PRO A 30 -28.69 -10.74 -1.27
CA PRO A 30 -28.76 -10.96 -2.72
C PRO A 30 -27.92 -12.15 -3.19
N PHE A 31 -28.39 -12.86 -4.21
CA PHE A 31 -27.62 -13.93 -4.83
C PHE A 31 -26.76 -13.35 -5.95
N ILE A 32 -25.45 -13.25 -5.70
CA ILE A 32 -24.55 -12.51 -6.60
C ILE A 32 -24.16 -13.37 -7.82
N ASP A 33 -25.02 -13.38 -8.82
CA ASP A 33 -24.82 -13.99 -10.13
C ASP A 33 -24.79 -12.98 -11.27
N GLY A 34 -24.84 -11.69 -10.93
CA GLY A 34 -24.83 -10.61 -11.90
C GLY A 34 -26.23 -10.29 -12.41
N LYS A 35 -27.30 -10.84 -11.83
CA LYS A 35 -28.70 -10.57 -12.23
C LYS A 35 -29.47 -9.98 -11.07
N ARG A 36 -30.50 -9.18 -11.38
CA ARG A 36 -31.35 -8.58 -10.36
C ARG A 36 -32.23 -9.64 -9.69
N ASP A 37 -32.11 -9.79 -8.37
CA ASP A 37 -33.03 -10.63 -7.59
C ASP A 37 -34.48 -10.11 -7.64
N PRO A 38 -35.51 -10.99 -7.64
CA PRO A 38 -36.91 -10.59 -7.67
C PRO A 38 -37.34 -9.65 -6.54
N PHE A 39 -36.82 -9.82 -5.31
CA PHE A 39 -37.19 -8.97 -4.18
C PHE A 39 -36.67 -7.52 -4.32
N LEU A 40 -35.68 -7.30 -5.19
CA LEU A 40 -35.11 -5.98 -5.50
C LEU A 40 -35.91 -5.20 -6.55
N GLN A 41 -36.96 -5.80 -7.14
CA GLN A 41 -37.82 -5.10 -8.13
C GLN A 41 -38.55 -3.90 -7.51
N SER A 42 -38.81 -3.93 -6.20
CA SER A 42 -39.43 -2.83 -5.46
C SER A 42 -38.52 -1.59 -5.32
N ILE A 43 -37.20 -1.76 -5.52
CA ILE A 43 -36.21 -0.69 -5.40
C ILE A 43 -35.94 -0.14 -6.80
N ALA A 44 -36.42 1.08 -7.08
CA ALA A 44 -36.21 1.74 -8.35
C ALA A 44 -34.71 2.00 -8.61
N PRO A 45 -34.20 1.69 -9.82
CA PRO A 45 -32.85 2.09 -10.22
C PRO A 45 -32.68 3.61 -10.29
N SER A 46 -31.53 4.10 -9.85
CA SER A 46 -31.10 5.48 -10.02
C SER A 46 -30.28 5.64 -11.30
N LYS A 47 -30.33 6.84 -11.90
CA LYS A 47 -29.52 7.18 -13.08
C LYS A 47 -28.17 7.76 -12.67
N PHE A 48 -27.13 7.44 -13.42
CA PHE A 48 -25.85 8.14 -13.30
C PHE A 48 -26.01 9.60 -13.73
N THR A 49 -25.40 10.53 -12.98
CA THR A 49 -25.55 11.96 -13.26
C THR A 49 -24.47 12.50 -14.19
N LYS A 50 -23.33 11.82 -14.26
CA LYS A 50 -22.21 12.18 -15.12
C LYS A 50 -21.92 11.05 -16.11
N ILE A 51 -21.79 11.44 -17.37
CA ILE A 51 -21.33 10.57 -18.45
C ILE A 51 -19.99 11.15 -18.96
N TYR A 52 -19.04 10.27 -19.22
CA TYR A 52 -17.72 10.55 -19.75
C TYR A 52 -17.55 9.87 -21.10
N THR A 53 -17.31 10.67 -22.14
CA THR A 53 -17.10 10.18 -23.49
C THR A 53 -15.62 10.09 -23.88
N PHE A 54 -14.75 10.82 -23.15
CA PHE A 54 -13.30 10.88 -23.40
C PHE A 54 -12.94 11.16 -24.87
N ASP A 55 -13.74 12.00 -25.52
CA ASP A 55 -13.60 12.36 -26.94
C ASP A 55 -13.55 11.16 -27.91
N ASN A 56 -14.12 10.02 -27.50
CA ASN A 56 -14.25 8.84 -28.35
C ASN A 56 -15.49 8.94 -29.25
N GLU A 57 -15.35 8.40 -30.47
CA GLU A 57 -16.49 8.06 -31.33
C GLU A 57 -16.96 6.63 -31.02
N TYR A 58 -18.28 6.42 -30.89
CA TYR A 58 -18.85 5.14 -30.52
C TYR A 58 -19.64 4.50 -31.64
N SER A 59 -19.61 3.17 -31.71
CA SER A 59 -20.47 2.40 -32.61
C SER A 59 -21.95 2.39 -32.18
N ASP A 60 -22.24 2.63 -30.90
CA ASP A 60 -23.59 2.79 -30.35
C ASP A 60 -23.62 3.87 -29.28
N ASP A 61 -24.21 5.03 -29.61
CA ASP A 61 -24.36 6.15 -28.68
C ASP A 61 -25.52 5.98 -27.68
N ASN A 62 -26.44 5.05 -27.95
CA ASN A 62 -27.64 4.83 -27.13
C ASN A 62 -27.37 3.98 -25.89
N ILE A 63 -26.11 3.64 -25.61
CA ILE A 63 -25.74 2.93 -24.39
C ILE A 63 -25.96 3.83 -23.19
N ASN A 64 -26.83 3.34 -22.30
CA ASN A 64 -27.20 3.90 -21.02
C ASN A 64 -26.88 2.91 -19.91
N ALA A 65 -26.66 3.44 -18.71
CA ALA A 65 -26.49 2.65 -17.51
C ALA A 65 -27.31 3.25 -16.36
N GLN A 66 -27.78 2.39 -15.48
CA GLN A 66 -28.44 2.72 -14.23
C GLN A 66 -27.83 1.90 -13.10
N TYR A 67 -28.10 2.29 -11.86
CA TYR A 67 -27.56 1.60 -10.70
C TYR A 67 -28.57 1.48 -9.57
N THR A 68 -28.39 0.48 -8.72
CA THR A 68 -29.11 0.32 -7.47
C THR A 68 -28.09 0.13 -6.35
N LEU A 69 -28.23 0.91 -5.27
CA LEU A 69 -27.47 0.74 -4.03
C LEU A 69 -28.42 0.34 -2.92
N ALA A 70 -28.02 -0.61 -2.09
CA ALA A 70 -28.80 -1.00 -0.91
C ALA A 70 -27.90 -1.40 0.26
N ILE A 71 -28.43 -1.29 1.47
CA ILE A 71 -27.78 -1.71 2.71
C ILE A 71 -28.33 -3.07 3.10
N HIS A 72 -27.45 -4.03 3.36
CA HIS A 72 -27.77 -5.27 4.06
C HIS A 72 -27.05 -5.29 5.42
N LYS A 73 -27.51 -6.13 6.36
CA LYS A 73 -26.88 -6.25 7.69
C LYS A 73 -25.39 -6.62 7.62
N GLU A 74 -24.97 -7.31 6.56
CA GLU A 74 -23.59 -7.81 6.36
C GLU A 74 -22.75 -6.96 5.39
N GLY A 75 -23.36 -6.11 4.55
CA GLY A 75 -22.60 -5.37 3.54
C GLY A 75 -23.40 -4.38 2.70
N LEU A 76 -22.68 -3.65 1.84
CA LEU A 76 -23.21 -2.76 0.81
C LEU A 76 -23.48 -3.56 -0.47
N TYR A 77 -24.69 -3.45 -0.99
CA TYR A 77 -25.08 -4.01 -2.28
C TYR A 77 -24.98 -2.95 -3.38
N VAL A 78 -24.43 -3.35 -4.52
CA VAL A 78 -24.29 -2.54 -5.73
C VAL A 78 -24.75 -3.36 -6.92
N LEU A 79 -25.68 -2.82 -7.69
CA LEU A 79 -26.10 -3.36 -8.99
C LEU A 79 -25.93 -2.26 -10.03
N ILE A 80 -25.38 -2.61 -11.19
CA ILE A 80 -25.31 -1.77 -12.38
C ILE A 80 -25.99 -2.54 -13.50
N GLU A 81 -26.88 -1.88 -14.23
CA GLU A 81 -27.57 -2.45 -15.38
C GLU A 81 -27.36 -1.52 -16.57
N THR A 82 -27.10 -2.09 -17.74
CA THR A 82 -26.91 -1.35 -18.99
C THR A 82 -27.60 -2.08 -20.14
N ASN A 83 -28.09 -1.33 -21.13
CA ASN A 83 -28.71 -1.87 -22.33
C ASN A 83 -27.72 -2.41 -23.37
N ALA A 84 -26.41 -2.34 -23.10
CA ALA A 84 -25.39 -2.93 -23.96
C ALA A 84 -25.50 -4.47 -23.94
N GLN A 85 -25.42 -5.09 -25.10
CA GLN A 85 -25.77 -6.50 -25.31
C GLN A 85 -24.66 -7.51 -24.97
N SER A 86 -23.41 -7.05 -24.75
CA SER A 86 -22.28 -7.96 -24.55
C SER A 86 -21.25 -7.44 -23.55
N LEU A 87 -20.62 -8.36 -22.83
CA LEU A 87 -19.52 -8.07 -21.92
C LEU A 87 -18.20 -7.84 -22.67
N SER A 88 -17.44 -6.83 -22.23
CA SER A 88 -16.10 -6.51 -22.73
C SER A 88 -15.04 -6.76 -21.65
N TYR A 89 -14.36 -7.89 -21.70
CA TYR A 89 -13.36 -8.27 -20.70
C TYR A 89 -12.03 -7.56 -20.89
N HIS A 90 -11.47 -7.01 -19.80
CA HIS A 90 -10.12 -6.48 -19.78
C HIS A 90 -9.53 -6.50 -18.36
N LYS A 91 -8.22 -6.72 -18.22
CA LYS A 91 -7.52 -6.76 -16.90
C LYS A 91 -7.61 -5.46 -16.09
N ARG A 92 -7.90 -4.34 -16.77
CA ARG A 92 -8.21 -3.02 -16.19
C ARG A 92 -9.51 -2.55 -16.86
N GLY A 93 -10.58 -3.27 -16.58
CA GLY A 93 -11.90 -3.07 -17.16
C GLY A 93 -12.42 -1.66 -16.92
N PHE A 94 -12.24 -1.14 -15.70
CA PHE A 94 -12.58 0.24 -15.34
C PHE A 94 -11.82 1.34 -16.14
N LEU A 95 -10.94 0.98 -17.07
CA LEU A 95 -10.28 1.92 -17.99
C LEU A 95 -10.50 1.56 -19.46
N TYR A 96 -10.34 0.27 -19.79
CA TYR A 96 -10.24 -0.20 -21.17
C TYR A 96 -11.26 -1.30 -21.52
N GLY A 97 -12.26 -1.52 -20.68
CA GLY A 97 -13.25 -2.57 -20.85
C GLY A 97 -14.49 -2.30 -20.02
N ASP A 98 -15.18 -3.38 -19.67
CA ASP A 98 -16.23 -3.32 -18.66
C ASP A 98 -15.61 -3.42 -17.28
N GLY A 99 -16.05 -2.60 -16.35
CA GLY A 99 -15.62 -2.64 -14.95
C GLY A 99 -16.14 -1.45 -14.18
N PHE A 100 -16.03 -1.49 -12.85
CA PHE A 100 -16.47 -0.37 -12.03
C PHE A 100 -15.54 -0.12 -10.86
N LYS A 101 -15.64 1.08 -10.31
CA LYS A 101 -15.03 1.49 -9.07
C LYS A 101 -16.11 1.93 -8.08
N VAL A 102 -16.03 1.43 -6.85
CA VAL A 102 -16.87 1.88 -5.73
C VAL A 102 -15.99 2.62 -4.75
N MET A 103 -16.29 3.90 -4.55
CA MET A 103 -15.69 4.68 -3.49
C MET A 103 -16.65 4.81 -2.32
N VAL A 104 -16.16 4.53 -1.11
CA VAL A 104 -16.90 4.72 0.14
C VAL A 104 -16.04 5.56 1.09
N GLY A 105 -16.59 6.65 1.63
CA GLY A 105 -15.80 7.57 2.44
C GLY A 105 -16.60 8.61 3.22
N LYS A 106 -15.88 9.46 3.95
CA LYS A 106 -16.48 10.59 4.69
C LYS A 106 -16.56 11.81 3.78
N ALA A 107 -17.76 12.18 3.36
CA ALA A 107 -18.00 13.40 2.58
C ALA A 107 -18.07 14.62 3.50
N ASN A 108 -17.33 15.69 3.19
CA ASN A 108 -17.57 17.00 3.78
C ASN A 108 -18.86 17.63 3.21
N PRO A 109 -19.33 18.78 3.72
CA PRO A 109 -20.55 19.44 3.21
C PRO A 109 -20.55 19.76 1.71
N PHE A 110 -19.37 19.88 1.09
CA PHE A 110 -19.20 20.10 -0.35
C PHE A 110 -19.12 18.80 -1.16
N GLY A 111 -19.23 17.65 -0.50
CA GLY A 111 -19.13 16.34 -1.11
C GLY A 111 -17.72 15.98 -1.57
N ARG A 112 -16.68 16.56 -0.95
CA ARG A 112 -15.28 16.14 -1.15
C ARG A 112 -14.78 15.31 0.03
N SER A 113 -13.87 14.39 -0.23
CA SER A 113 -13.29 13.52 0.78
C SER A 113 -11.80 13.30 0.56
N LYS A 114 -11.03 13.35 1.65
CA LYS A 114 -9.66 12.83 1.71
C LYS A 114 -9.57 11.47 2.40
N GLU A 115 -10.72 10.99 2.90
CA GLU A 115 -10.85 9.76 3.68
C GLU A 115 -11.84 8.84 2.99
N TYR A 116 -11.32 7.88 2.23
CA TYR A 116 -12.09 6.99 1.38
C TYR A 116 -11.38 5.65 1.14
N ILE A 117 -12.19 4.65 0.81
CA ILE A 117 -11.76 3.36 0.28
C ILE A 117 -12.21 3.30 -1.17
N GLU A 118 -11.32 2.91 -2.07
CA GLU A 118 -11.63 2.62 -3.46
C GLU A 118 -11.53 1.12 -3.71
N LEU A 119 -12.64 0.51 -4.13
CA LEU A 119 -12.72 -0.85 -4.62
C LEU A 119 -12.80 -0.82 -6.14
N SER A 120 -12.01 -1.66 -6.80
CA SER A 120 -12.01 -1.82 -8.27
C SER A 120 -12.46 -3.22 -8.65
N TYR A 121 -13.31 -3.32 -9.68
CA TYR A 121 -13.74 -4.55 -10.33
C TYR A 121 -13.48 -4.52 -11.83
N SER A 122 -13.04 -5.64 -12.39
CA SER A 122 -12.74 -5.84 -13.81
C SER A 122 -12.99 -7.32 -14.17
N PRO A 123 -14.16 -7.68 -14.71
CA PRO A 123 -14.46 -9.05 -15.09
C PRO A 123 -13.40 -9.58 -16.06
N THR A 124 -13.05 -10.85 -15.89
CA THR A 124 -12.10 -11.53 -16.77
C THR A 124 -12.45 -13.00 -16.99
N ASN A 125 -12.30 -13.45 -18.23
CA ASN A 125 -12.38 -14.85 -18.64
C ASN A 125 -11.00 -15.53 -18.66
N LEU A 126 -9.91 -14.79 -18.38
CA LEU A 126 -8.55 -15.31 -18.39
C LEU A 126 -8.09 -15.67 -16.98
N LYS A 127 -7.72 -16.94 -16.77
CA LYS A 127 -7.22 -17.45 -15.48
C LYS A 127 -6.04 -16.64 -14.93
N LYS A 128 -5.16 -16.14 -15.80
CA LYS A 128 -3.98 -15.35 -15.43
C LYS A 128 -4.31 -13.97 -14.83
N ASP A 129 -5.46 -13.40 -15.19
CA ASP A 129 -5.86 -12.04 -14.77
C ASP A 129 -6.82 -12.07 -13.56
N LYS A 130 -7.15 -13.25 -13.04
CA LYS A 130 -8.08 -13.41 -11.90
C LYS A 130 -7.64 -12.69 -10.63
N LYS A 131 -6.34 -12.41 -10.46
CA LYS A 131 -5.83 -11.64 -9.32
C LYS A 131 -6.17 -10.15 -9.41
N GLN A 132 -6.47 -9.64 -10.60
CA GLN A 132 -6.81 -8.26 -10.89
C GLN A 132 -8.32 -8.05 -11.08
N GLU A 133 -9.11 -9.13 -10.94
CA GLU A 133 -10.55 -9.09 -11.15
C GLU A 133 -11.26 -8.22 -10.10
N GLN A 134 -10.84 -8.30 -8.84
CA GLN A 134 -11.40 -7.50 -7.75
C GLN A 134 -10.35 -7.25 -6.66
N TYR A 135 -10.22 -5.99 -6.26
CA TYR A 135 -9.31 -5.59 -5.18
C TYR A 135 -9.66 -4.20 -4.65
N ILE A 136 -9.25 -3.91 -3.42
CA ILE A 136 -9.19 -2.54 -2.89
C ILE A 136 -7.98 -1.89 -3.54
N SER A 137 -8.21 -0.92 -4.44
CA SER A 137 -7.17 -0.23 -5.21
C SER A 137 -6.51 0.90 -4.43
N SER A 138 -7.23 1.54 -3.51
CA SER A 138 -6.70 2.65 -2.74
C SER A 138 -7.33 2.78 -1.36
N TYR A 139 -6.51 3.19 -0.39
CA TYR A 139 -6.94 3.67 0.93
C TYR A 139 -6.45 5.10 1.14
N ASN A 140 -7.36 6.08 1.23
CA ASN A 140 -7.02 7.50 1.40
C ASN A 140 -5.99 8.03 0.39
N GLY A 141 -5.97 7.49 -0.84
CA GLY A 141 -4.99 7.84 -1.87
C GLY A 141 -3.69 7.04 -1.84
N SER A 142 -3.48 6.15 -0.87
CA SER A 142 -2.35 5.21 -0.87
C SER A 142 -2.67 3.97 -1.71
N SER A 143 -1.82 3.66 -2.70
CA SER A 143 -1.99 2.52 -3.63
C SER A 143 -1.58 1.17 -2.99
N LEU A 144 -2.16 0.86 -1.82
CA LEU A 144 -1.95 -0.40 -1.09
C LEU A 144 -3.00 -1.43 -1.52
N GLY A 145 -2.80 -2.03 -2.70
CA GLY A 145 -3.68 -3.06 -3.23
C GLY A 145 -3.97 -4.19 -2.23
N LYS A 146 -5.21 -4.30 -1.73
CA LYS A 146 -5.63 -5.34 -0.78
C LYS A 146 -6.72 -6.23 -1.37
N LYS A 147 -6.63 -7.54 -1.14
CA LYS A 147 -7.67 -8.49 -1.54
C LYS A 147 -8.90 -8.31 -0.66
N LEU A 148 -10.10 -8.36 -1.27
CA LEU A 148 -11.35 -8.39 -0.53
C LEU A 148 -11.48 -9.67 0.31
N SER A 149 -12.26 -9.59 1.40
CA SER A 149 -12.58 -10.73 2.23
C SER A 149 -13.34 -11.81 1.46
N SER A 150 -13.36 -13.04 1.99
CA SER A 150 -14.16 -14.14 1.40
C SER A 150 -15.66 -13.90 1.42
N GLY A 151 -16.14 -12.92 2.19
CA GLY A 151 -17.54 -12.52 2.21
C GLY A 151 -17.94 -11.65 1.02
N ALA A 152 -16.96 -11.08 0.30
CA ALA A 152 -17.21 -10.28 -0.89
C ALA A 152 -17.49 -11.17 -2.09
N SER A 153 -18.51 -10.79 -2.86
CA SER A 153 -18.94 -11.50 -4.06
C SER A 153 -19.29 -10.48 -5.12
N ILE A 154 -18.76 -10.69 -6.32
CA ILE A 154 -18.97 -9.80 -7.47
C ILE A 154 -19.14 -10.66 -8.71
N ALA A 155 -20.12 -10.34 -9.54
CA ALA A 155 -20.44 -11.06 -10.77
C ALA A 155 -20.85 -10.08 -11.89
N ALA A 156 -20.72 -10.54 -13.12
CA ALA A 156 -21.20 -9.85 -14.30
C ALA A 156 -21.92 -10.86 -15.19
N SER A 157 -23.06 -10.47 -15.77
CA SER A 157 -23.90 -11.34 -16.59
C SER A 157 -24.45 -10.60 -17.82
N GLU A 158 -24.69 -11.36 -18.87
CA GLU A 158 -25.53 -10.94 -20.00
C GLU A 158 -26.98 -11.35 -19.70
N THR A 159 -27.92 -10.46 -19.98
CA THR A 159 -29.35 -10.60 -19.69
C THR A 159 -30.16 -10.26 -20.94
N ASP A 160 -31.46 -10.61 -20.93
CA ASP A 160 -32.36 -10.29 -22.05
C ASP A 160 -32.47 -8.78 -22.32
N SER A 161 -32.16 -7.94 -21.33
CA SER A 161 -32.21 -6.49 -21.40
C SER A 161 -30.84 -5.81 -21.59
N GLY A 162 -29.75 -6.58 -21.68
CA GLY A 162 -28.40 -6.07 -21.90
C GLY A 162 -27.35 -6.77 -21.03
N THR A 163 -26.58 -6.01 -20.25
CA THR A 163 -25.57 -6.55 -19.33
C THR A 163 -25.70 -5.95 -17.94
N SER A 164 -25.32 -6.71 -16.93
CA SER A 164 -25.42 -6.29 -15.54
C SER A 164 -24.21 -6.73 -14.72
N PHE A 165 -23.91 -5.94 -13.71
CA PHE A 165 -22.76 -6.10 -12.83
C PHE A 165 -23.24 -5.93 -11.40
N GLU A 166 -22.88 -6.87 -10.55
CA GLU A 166 -23.45 -6.97 -9.22
C GLU A 166 -22.35 -7.23 -8.21
N ALA A 167 -22.37 -6.52 -7.10
CA ALA A 167 -21.42 -6.67 -6.01
C ALA A 167 -22.10 -6.62 -4.65
N PHE A 168 -21.64 -7.50 -3.77
CA PHE A 168 -21.89 -7.45 -2.34
C PHE A 168 -20.56 -7.22 -1.62
N ILE A 169 -20.43 -6.07 -0.96
CA ILE A 169 -19.19 -5.62 -0.33
C ILE A 169 -19.40 -5.67 1.19
N PRO A 170 -18.75 -6.59 1.91
CA PRO A 170 -18.89 -6.70 3.36
C PRO A 170 -18.48 -5.42 4.07
N TRP A 171 -19.16 -5.06 5.15
CA TRP A 171 -18.82 -3.84 5.89
C TRP A 171 -17.39 -3.83 6.44
N ASN A 172 -16.82 -5.00 6.71
CA ASN A 172 -15.43 -5.14 7.16
C ASN A 172 -14.41 -4.74 6.07
N ASP A 173 -14.76 -4.89 4.78
CA ASP A 173 -13.89 -4.48 3.68
C ASP A 173 -13.93 -2.97 3.42
N ILE A 174 -14.98 -2.28 3.90
CA ILE A 174 -15.18 -0.82 3.76
C ILE A 174 -15.19 -0.08 5.11
N HIS A 175 -14.61 -0.68 6.15
CA HIS A 175 -14.44 -0.05 7.46
C HIS A 175 -13.53 1.19 7.39
N PRO A 176 -13.86 2.33 8.04
CA PRO A 176 -14.88 2.55 9.09
C PRO A 176 -16.26 2.98 8.60
N TYR A 177 -16.53 2.94 7.30
CA TYR A 177 -17.73 3.53 6.72
C TYR A 177 -18.94 2.59 6.84
N HIS A 178 -19.38 2.37 8.08
CA HIS A 178 -20.53 1.54 8.42
C HIS A 178 -21.79 2.40 8.62
N PRO A 179 -22.98 1.97 8.14
CA PRO A 179 -24.21 2.79 8.19
C PRO A 179 -24.77 3.01 9.61
N SER A 180 -24.45 2.13 10.56
CA SER A 180 -24.87 2.29 11.96
C SER A 180 -24.02 3.33 12.72
N THR A 181 -22.76 3.53 12.33
CA THR A 181 -21.84 4.46 13.02
C THR A 181 -21.77 5.81 12.32
N ASN A 182 -22.10 5.84 11.02
CA ASN A 182 -22.11 7.04 10.20
C ASN A 182 -23.54 7.36 9.77
N ARG A 183 -24.09 8.49 10.25
CA ARG A 183 -25.41 9.00 9.80
C ARG A 183 -25.44 9.32 8.31
N HIS A 184 -24.27 9.57 7.73
CA HIS A 184 -24.07 9.87 6.32
C HIS A 184 -22.92 9.03 5.81
N VAL A 185 -23.14 8.27 4.75
CA VAL A 185 -22.09 7.52 4.04
C VAL A 185 -21.88 8.19 2.69
N GLY A 186 -20.64 8.60 2.41
CA GLY A 186 -20.28 9.13 1.10
C GLY A 186 -20.01 7.98 0.13
N ILE A 187 -20.72 7.93 -0.99
CA ILE A 187 -20.51 6.92 -2.05
C ILE A 187 -20.35 7.62 -3.39
N ASN A 188 -19.40 7.16 -4.20
CA ASN A 188 -19.37 7.45 -5.63
C ASN A 188 -19.06 6.17 -6.40
N LEU A 189 -19.96 5.82 -7.31
CA LEU A 189 -19.85 4.66 -8.18
C LEU A 189 -19.47 5.16 -9.57
N TYR A 190 -18.42 4.59 -10.13
CA TYR A 190 -18.05 4.77 -11.52
C TYR A 190 -18.11 3.45 -12.25
N PHE A 191 -18.80 3.42 -13.39
CA PHE A 191 -18.87 2.28 -14.29
C PHE A 191 -18.25 2.66 -15.64
N ALA A 192 -17.33 1.84 -16.11
CA ALA A 192 -16.79 1.87 -17.45
C ALA A 192 -17.51 0.80 -18.28
N LYS A 193 -18.10 1.20 -19.41
CA LYS A 193 -18.53 0.27 -20.45
C LYS A 193 -17.50 0.27 -21.57
N GLY A 194 -16.87 -0.88 -21.80
CA GLY A 194 -16.00 -1.15 -22.93
C GLY A 194 -16.83 -1.42 -24.18
N MET A 195 -16.46 -0.75 -25.27
CA MET A 195 -17.14 -0.76 -26.55
C MET A 195 -16.13 -0.68 -27.70
N LYS A 196 -16.63 -0.79 -28.93
CA LYS A 196 -15.83 -0.51 -30.14
C LYS A 196 -16.14 0.88 -30.68
N SER A 197 -15.12 1.57 -31.17
CA SER A 197 -15.29 2.79 -31.96
C SER A 197 -15.83 2.48 -33.35
N LEU A 198 -16.19 3.53 -34.10
CA LEU A 198 -16.56 3.41 -35.52
C LEU A 198 -15.44 2.77 -36.36
N GLN A 199 -14.19 2.95 -35.96
CA GLN A 199 -12.99 2.38 -36.59
C GLN A 199 -12.59 1.02 -35.99
N GLY A 200 -13.41 0.44 -35.10
CA GLY A 200 -13.20 -0.88 -34.50
C GLY A 200 -12.18 -0.92 -33.36
N GLN A 201 -11.72 0.23 -32.87
CA GLN A 201 -10.80 0.31 -31.72
C GLN A 201 -11.55 0.13 -30.40
N TYR A 202 -10.87 -0.39 -29.37
CA TYR A 202 -11.46 -0.44 -28.03
C TYR A 202 -11.54 0.96 -27.43
N VAL A 203 -12.75 1.36 -27.03
CA VAL A 203 -13.05 2.64 -26.38
C VAL A 203 -13.95 2.40 -25.18
N THR A 204 -13.99 3.37 -24.28
CA THR A 204 -14.76 3.27 -23.03
C THR A 204 -15.74 4.42 -22.92
N LYS A 205 -16.98 4.12 -22.50
CA LYS A 205 -17.95 5.12 -22.06
C LYS A 205 -18.10 5.03 -20.54
N GLY A 206 -17.83 6.12 -19.85
CA GLY A 206 -17.84 6.19 -18.40
C GLY A 206 -19.15 6.74 -17.84
N PHE A 207 -19.62 6.20 -16.72
CA PHE A 207 -20.82 6.63 -16.01
C PHE A 207 -20.48 6.80 -14.54
N ALA A 208 -20.78 7.96 -13.94
CA ALA A 208 -20.47 8.24 -12.54
C ALA A 208 -21.63 8.89 -11.79
N ILE A 209 -21.75 8.57 -10.51
CA ILE A 209 -22.73 9.22 -9.61
C ILE A 209 -22.35 10.69 -9.44
N LYS A 210 -21.06 10.99 -9.32
CA LYS A 210 -20.51 12.34 -9.30
C LYS A 210 -19.27 12.46 -10.18
N PRO A 211 -19.03 13.64 -10.79
CA PRO A 211 -17.81 13.87 -11.52
C PRO A 211 -16.59 13.81 -10.59
N ASP A 212 -15.60 13.03 -10.99
CA ASP A 212 -14.32 12.86 -10.30
C ASP A 212 -13.27 12.41 -11.32
N GLU A 213 -12.21 13.18 -11.52
CA GLU A 213 -11.12 12.81 -12.43
C GLU A 213 -10.17 11.77 -11.81
N GLY A 214 -10.25 11.59 -10.48
CA GLY A 214 -9.39 10.68 -9.72
C GLY A 214 -9.72 9.21 -9.95
N PHE A 215 -10.76 8.91 -10.75
CA PHE A 215 -10.98 7.55 -11.23
C PHE A 215 -9.84 7.05 -12.11
N TRP A 216 -9.13 7.96 -12.78
CA TRP A 216 -8.06 7.65 -13.73
C TRP A 216 -6.72 8.26 -13.35
N ASP A 217 -6.72 9.33 -12.56
CA ASP A 217 -5.51 9.97 -12.04
C ASP A 217 -5.31 9.68 -10.54
N GLU A 218 -4.25 8.94 -10.24
CA GLU A 218 -3.88 8.56 -8.87
C GLU A 218 -3.21 9.72 -8.10
N ALA A 219 -2.87 10.83 -8.75
CA ALA A 219 -2.26 12.01 -8.12
C ALA A 219 -3.27 12.93 -7.40
N ILE A 220 -4.57 12.63 -7.48
CA ILE A 220 -5.61 13.50 -6.89
C ILE A 220 -5.73 13.29 -5.37
N THR A 221 -5.50 14.37 -4.62
CA THR A 221 -5.49 14.36 -3.14
C THR A 221 -6.86 14.42 -2.46
N SER A 222 -7.96 14.49 -3.22
CA SER A 222 -9.33 14.42 -2.69
C SER A 222 -10.35 13.97 -3.74
N ARG A 223 -11.32 13.16 -3.32
CA ARG A 223 -12.35 12.53 -4.17
C ARG A 223 -13.71 13.18 -4.00
N SER A 224 -14.56 13.06 -5.02
CA SER A 224 -15.94 13.54 -5.01
C SER A 224 -16.88 12.41 -4.59
N LEU A 225 -17.63 12.59 -3.50
CA LEU A 225 -18.60 11.63 -2.97
C LEU A 225 -20.01 12.25 -2.92
N LYS A 226 -21.03 11.43 -3.22
CA LYS A 226 -22.44 11.77 -2.94
C LYS A 226 -22.78 11.28 -1.54
N SER A 227 -23.36 12.16 -0.73
CA SER A 227 -23.75 11.84 0.65
C SER A 227 -25.10 11.14 0.65
N TYR A 228 -25.17 9.96 1.26
CA TYR A 228 -26.39 9.20 1.46
C TYR A 228 -26.75 9.14 2.94
N LYS A 229 -28.03 9.33 3.25
CA LYS A 229 -28.55 9.15 4.61
C LYS A 229 -28.90 7.68 4.83
N THR A 230 -28.61 7.19 6.03
CA THR A 230 -29.05 5.88 6.47
C THR A 230 -30.41 6.01 7.15
N GLU A 231 -31.38 5.22 6.71
CA GLU A 231 -32.73 5.25 7.27
C GLU A 231 -32.70 4.75 8.71
N GLN A 232 -33.08 5.58 9.69
CA GLN A 232 -33.04 5.21 11.11
C GLN A 232 -34.39 4.65 11.61
N THR A 233 -35.07 3.86 10.77
CA THR A 233 -36.35 3.20 11.11
C THR A 233 -36.20 2.20 12.27
N ALA A 234 -37.32 1.78 12.84
CA ALA A 234 -37.35 0.69 13.82
C ALA A 234 -36.69 -0.59 13.26
N GLN A 235 -36.93 -0.91 11.98
CA GLN A 235 -36.33 -2.06 11.31
C GLN A 235 -34.81 -1.93 11.21
N PHE A 236 -34.29 -0.76 10.83
CA PHE A 236 -32.84 -0.50 10.78
C PHE A 236 -32.20 -0.62 12.16
N ARG A 237 -32.79 0.02 13.17
CA ARG A 237 -32.29 -0.05 14.56
C ARG A 237 -32.29 -1.48 15.09
N SER A 238 -33.32 -2.27 14.77
CA SER A 238 -33.38 -3.68 15.12
C SER A 238 -32.26 -4.48 14.46
N THR A 239 -32.05 -4.26 13.15
CA THR A 239 -31.04 -4.93 12.33
C THR A 239 -29.62 -4.67 12.84
N PHE A 240 -29.31 -3.42 13.18
CA PHE A 240 -27.97 -3.00 13.61
C PHE A 240 -27.84 -2.82 15.14
N SER A 241 -28.81 -3.31 15.91
CA SER A 241 -28.87 -3.15 17.37
C SER A 241 -27.63 -3.68 18.11
N ASN A 242 -26.94 -4.67 17.52
CA ASN A 242 -25.74 -5.29 18.06
C ASN A 242 -24.44 -4.82 17.41
N SER A 243 -24.49 -3.86 16.48
CA SER A 243 -23.27 -3.23 15.97
C SER A 243 -22.53 -2.53 17.11
N PHE A 244 -21.22 -2.56 17.05
CA PHE A 244 -20.36 -1.73 17.89
C PHE A 244 -19.17 -1.25 17.06
N TYR A 245 -18.44 -0.28 17.60
CA TYR A 245 -17.19 0.21 17.03
C TYR A 245 -16.21 0.63 18.12
N PHE A 246 -14.94 0.78 17.76
CA PHE A 246 -13.94 1.34 18.65
C PHE A 246 -13.72 2.82 18.41
N ASP A 247 -13.44 3.59 19.46
CA ASP A 247 -12.89 4.93 19.28
C ASP A 247 -11.53 4.86 18.59
N HIS A 248 -10.72 3.86 18.96
CA HIS A 248 -9.43 3.53 18.33
C HIS A 248 -9.28 2.01 18.18
N HIS A 249 -8.90 1.56 17.00
CA HIS A 249 -8.60 0.16 16.68
C HIS A 249 -7.20 -0.25 17.13
N THR A 250 -6.39 0.70 17.58
CA THR A 250 -5.06 0.42 18.11
C THR A 250 -4.94 1.08 19.48
N VAL A 251 -4.55 0.29 20.47
CA VAL A 251 -4.36 0.72 21.86
C VAL A 251 -3.07 0.14 22.42
N ILE A 252 -2.47 0.80 23.41
CA ILE A 252 -1.29 0.27 24.10
C ILE A 252 -1.75 -0.68 25.20
N SER A 253 -1.07 -1.83 25.35
CA SER A 253 -1.29 -2.79 26.44
C SER A 253 -1.46 -2.10 27.79
N GLY A 254 -2.58 -2.36 28.45
CA GLY A 254 -2.97 -1.76 29.73
C GLY A 254 -3.88 -0.54 29.62
N GLN A 255 -4.06 0.02 28.43
CA GLN A 255 -5.11 1.02 28.17
C GLN A 255 -6.46 0.34 27.94
N SER A 256 -7.54 1.11 28.14
CA SER A 256 -8.90 0.65 27.86
C SER A 256 -9.21 0.77 26.37
N LEU A 257 -9.63 -0.34 25.76
CA LEU A 257 -10.33 -0.34 24.48
C LEU A 257 -11.78 0.11 24.72
N MET A 258 -12.17 1.24 24.13
CA MET A 258 -13.51 1.79 24.26
C MET A 258 -14.42 1.23 23.17
N ILE A 259 -15.44 0.48 23.56
CA ILE A 259 -16.43 -0.15 22.69
C ILE A 259 -17.70 0.68 22.73
N ARG A 260 -18.12 1.19 21.59
CA ARG A 260 -19.27 2.09 21.44
C ARG A 260 -20.42 1.38 20.74
N PHE A 261 -21.63 1.53 21.27
CA PHE A 261 -22.84 1.09 20.60
C PHE A 261 -23.54 2.28 19.93
N PRO A 262 -23.89 2.20 18.64
CA PRO A 262 -24.55 3.30 17.92
C PRO A 262 -26.00 3.54 18.37
N PHE A 263 -26.61 2.56 19.03
CA PHE A 263 -27.96 2.63 19.54
C PHE A 263 -28.00 2.36 21.04
N LYS A 264 -29.03 2.93 21.69
CA LYS A 264 -29.30 2.71 23.11
C LYS A 264 -29.40 1.20 23.40
N GLN A 265 -28.56 0.73 24.31
CA GLN A 265 -28.52 -0.66 24.72
C GLN A 265 -29.36 -0.89 25.97
N SER A 266 -29.74 -2.14 26.21
CA SER A 266 -30.23 -2.54 27.54
C SER A 266 -29.08 -2.45 28.55
N GLN A 267 -29.40 -2.15 29.81
CA GLN A 267 -28.42 -2.18 30.92
C GLN A 267 -28.11 -3.62 31.38
N LYS A 268 -28.14 -4.58 30.46
CA LYS A 268 -27.76 -5.97 30.73
C LYS A 268 -26.29 -6.17 30.33
N PRO A 269 -25.52 -6.98 31.08
CA PRO A 269 -24.16 -7.34 30.69
C PRO A 269 -24.14 -7.98 29.30
N LYS A 270 -23.20 -7.55 28.46
CA LYS A 270 -22.89 -8.20 27.19
C LYS A 270 -21.61 -9.00 27.32
N VAL A 271 -21.62 -10.22 26.79
CA VAL A 271 -20.43 -11.08 26.78
C VAL A 271 -19.75 -10.99 25.41
N PHE A 272 -18.45 -10.75 25.43
CA PHE A 272 -17.62 -10.64 24.23
C PHE A 272 -16.60 -11.77 24.18
N GLN A 273 -16.29 -12.22 22.97
CA GLN A 273 -15.17 -13.11 22.67
C GLN A 273 -14.10 -12.31 21.91
N ILE A 274 -12.85 -12.49 22.31
CA ILE A 274 -11.66 -11.91 21.70
C ILE A 274 -10.85 -13.05 21.09
N LEU A 275 -10.83 -13.09 19.76
CA LEU A 275 -10.17 -14.13 18.97
C LEU A 275 -8.80 -13.63 18.52
N SER A 276 -7.72 -14.30 18.88
CA SER A 276 -6.40 -13.95 18.35
C SER A 276 -6.30 -14.30 16.86
N GLN A 277 -5.75 -13.39 16.04
CA GLN A 277 -5.50 -13.59 14.61
C GLN A 277 -4.11 -14.22 14.31
N GLY A 278 -3.38 -14.64 15.34
CA GLY A 278 -1.96 -15.04 15.23
C GLY A 278 -1.02 -13.85 15.45
N GLY A 279 0.15 -14.12 16.04
CA GLY A 279 1.14 -13.09 16.42
C GLY A 279 1.04 -12.56 17.86
N ALA A 280 0.07 -13.04 18.65
CA ALA A 280 0.05 -12.78 20.09
C ALA A 280 1.23 -13.51 20.76
N GLN A 281 2.24 -12.76 21.23
CA GLN A 281 3.33 -13.36 21.99
C GLN A 281 2.89 -13.50 23.45
N ASN A 282 2.84 -14.74 23.95
CA ASN A 282 2.64 -15.02 25.37
C ASN A 282 3.82 -14.44 26.17
N THR A 283 3.72 -13.19 26.62
CA THR A 283 4.63 -12.63 27.62
C THR A 283 4.15 -13.09 28.99
N SER A 284 4.36 -14.38 29.31
CA SER A 284 4.09 -14.93 30.62
C SER A 284 5.19 -14.51 31.60
N GLN A 285 5.19 -13.25 32.07
CA GLN A 285 5.86 -12.85 33.31
C GLN A 285 5.09 -11.71 34.02
N ASN A 286 4.52 -12.05 35.17
CA ASN A 286 4.05 -11.20 36.29
C ASN A 286 3.00 -10.09 36.05
N THR A 287 1.78 -10.33 36.56
CA THR A 287 1.04 -9.40 37.45
C THR A 287 0.06 -10.14 38.36
N SER A 288 -0.16 -9.56 39.54
CA SER A 288 -0.88 -9.97 40.77
C SER A 288 -2.29 -10.58 40.67
N PRO A 289 -2.77 -11.23 41.76
CA PRO A 289 -4.00 -12.01 41.82
C PRO A 289 -5.24 -11.15 42.12
N ASP A 290 -5.61 -10.28 41.18
CA ASP A 290 -6.95 -9.69 41.12
C ASP A 290 -7.51 -9.86 39.70
N THR A 291 -7.64 -11.13 39.31
CA THR A 291 -8.29 -11.57 38.07
C THR A 291 -9.80 -11.68 38.26
N PRO A 292 -10.64 -11.09 37.39
CA PRO A 292 -11.98 -11.61 37.15
C PRO A 292 -11.87 -13.08 36.73
N GLN A 293 -12.59 -13.92 37.47
CA GLN A 293 -12.55 -15.38 37.45
C GLN A 293 -12.64 -16.03 36.06
N ASP A 294 -11.86 -17.12 35.94
CA ASP A 294 -12.06 -18.34 35.14
C ASP A 294 -13.05 -18.27 33.97
N ASN A 295 -12.54 -18.45 32.75
CA ASN A 295 -13.23 -19.13 31.63
C ASN A 295 -12.35 -19.31 30.36
N ALA A 296 -11.12 -18.80 30.31
CA ALA A 296 -10.35 -18.67 29.06
C ALA A 296 -9.47 -19.87 28.63
N ARG A 297 -9.53 -21.04 29.27
CA ARG A 297 -8.52 -22.10 29.01
C ARG A 297 -8.93 -23.24 28.07
N ASN A 298 -10.21 -23.41 27.72
CA ASN A 298 -10.67 -24.56 26.91
C ASN A 298 -11.18 -24.20 25.51
N GLU A 299 -11.39 -22.91 25.18
CA GLU A 299 -11.83 -22.49 23.85
C GLU A 299 -10.63 -22.04 23.01
N THR A 300 -10.46 -22.69 21.85
CA THR A 300 -9.48 -22.26 20.85
C THR A 300 -10.18 -21.87 19.56
N TYR A 301 -9.65 -20.86 18.89
CA TYR A 301 -10.07 -20.45 17.55
C TYR A 301 -8.83 -20.49 16.65
N ASN A 302 -8.85 -21.34 15.62
CA ASN A 302 -7.68 -21.61 14.77
C ASN A 302 -6.42 -22.01 15.58
N GLY A 303 -6.60 -22.75 16.67
CA GLY A 303 -5.50 -23.18 17.56
C GLY A 303 -4.95 -22.09 18.49
N GLN A 304 -5.54 -20.90 18.52
CA GLN A 304 -5.17 -19.80 19.42
C GLN A 304 -6.18 -19.62 20.56
N PRO A 305 -5.77 -19.08 21.73
CA PRO A 305 -6.67 -18.83 22.85
C PRO A 305 -7.81 -17.86 22.49
N VAL A 306 -9.01 -18.15 23.00
CA VAL A 306 -10.14 -17.22 23.00
C VAL A 306 -10.26 -16.59 24.38
N TYR A 307 -10.17 -15.26 24.45
CA TYR A 307 -10.42 -14.53 25.68
C TYR A 307 -11.89 -14.11 25.74
N THR A 308 -12.45 -14.03 26.94
CA THR A 308 -13.83 -13.57 27.14
C THR A 308 -13.82 -12.47 28.18
N PHE A 309 -14.62 -11.43 27.96
CA PHE A 309 -14.99 -10.50 29.03
C PHE A 309 -16.48 -10.16 28.96
N SER A 310 -17.03 -9.74 30.09
CA SER A 310 -18.40 -9.24 30.19
C SER A 310 -18.37 -7.77 30.58
N GLY A 311 -19.21 -6.96 29.93
CA GLY A 311 -19.31 -5.53 30.23
C GLY A 311 -20.75 -5.03 30.08
N THR A 312 -21.19 -4.21 31.02
CA THR A 312 -22.49 -3.56 30.98
C THR A 312 -22.34 -2.19 30.31
N PRO A 313 -23.08 -1.89 29.23
CA PRO A 313 -23.06 -0.57 28.62
C PRO A 313 -23.44 0.52 29.61
N ASP A 314 -22.64 1.58 29.67
CA ASP A 314 -22.93 2.79 30.45
C ASP A 314 -24.14 3.57 29.87
N PRO A 315 -24.63 4.64 30.53
CA PRO A 315 -25.73 5.45 29.99
C PRO A 315 -25.46 6.07 28.61
N ALA A 316 -24.18 6.23 28.23
CA ALA A 316 -23.76 6.69 26.91
C ALA A 316 -23.64 5.55 25.88
N GLY A 317 -23.95 4.30 26.27
CA GLY A 317 -23.88 3.12 25.41
C GLY A 317 -22.45 2.66 25.15
N SER A 318 -21.54 2.80 26.12
CA SER A 318 -20.13 2.43 25.98
C SER A 318 -19.73 1.33 26.96
N VAL A 319 -18.77 0.49 26.55
CA VAL A 319 -18.14 -0.54 27.40
C VAL A 319 -16.63 -0.38 27.28
N ALA A 320 -15.93 -0.31 28.41
CA ALA A 320 -14.48 -0.25 28.44
C ALA A 320 -13.90 -1.65 28.72
N PHE A 321 -12.94 -2.09 27.92
CA PHE A 321 -12.19 -3.32 28.13
C PHE A 321 -10.73 -2.99 28.43
N ASN A 322 -10.24 -3.35 29.62
CA ASN A 322 -8.82 -3.16 29.95
C ASN A 322 -7.96 -4.21 29.24
N THR A 323 -7.08 -3.76 28.35
CA THR A 323 -6.24 -4.64 27.55
C THR A 323 -5.10 -5.32 28.32
N ALA A 324 -4.83 -4.98 29.58
CA ALA A 324 -3.84 -5.68 30.40
C ALA A 324 -4.16 -7.20 30.55
N ALA A 325 -5.43 -7.58 30.35
CA ALA A 325 -5.88 -8.97 30.43
C ALA A 325 -5.49 -9.82 29.21
N ILE A 326 -4.98 -9.23 28.12
CA ILE A 326 -4.56 -9.93 26.92
C ILE A 326 -3.16 -9.52 26.47
N PRO A 327 -2.39 -10.41 25.83
CA PRO A 327 -1.09 -10.05 25.30
C PRO A 327 -1.16 -8.94 24.24
N ALA A 328 0.00 -8.36 23.91
CA ALA A 328 0.12 -7.59 22.70
C ALA A 328 -0.16 -8.50 21.50
N GLY A 329 -1.00 -8.06 20.56
CA GLY A 329 -1.45 -8.88 19.45
C GLY A 329 -2.49 -8.19 18.60
N THR A 330 -2.86 -8.84 17.50
CA THR A 330 -4.03 -8.48 16.72
C THR A 330 -5.16 -9.46 17.01
N TYR A 331 -6.35 -8.90 17.20
CA TYR A 331 -7.50 -9.61 17.70
C TYR A 331 -8.74 -9.24 16.91
N ILE A 332 -9.70 -10.15 16.86
CA ILE A 332 -11.08 -9.87 16.47
C ILE A 332 -11.94 -9.88 17.73
N LEU A 333 -12.67 -8.80 17.97
CA LEU A 333 -13.74 -8.76 18.97
C LEU A 333 -15.07 -9.14 18.32
N ARG A 334 -15.86 -9.97 19.01
CA ARG A 334 -17.25 -10.26 18.67
C ARG A 334 -18.11 -10.44 19.92
N THR A 335 -19.43 -10.33 19.77
CA THR A 335 -20.37 -10.68 20.85
C THR A 335 -20.65 -12.19 20.85
N ARG A 336 -20.79 -12.79 22.04
CA ARG A 336 -21.01 -14.24 22.20
C ARG A 336 -22.41 -14.66 21.72
N ASP A 337 -23.42 -13.83 21.96
CA ASP A 337 -24.82 -14.21 21.74
C ASP A 337 -25.24 -14.24 20.26
N ARG A 338 -24.46 -13.61 19.36
CA ARG A 338 -24.71 -13.58 17.90
C ARG A 338 -23.38 -13.50 17.12
N PRO A 339 -22.62 -14.59 17.01
CA PRO A 339 -21.35 -14.59 16.26
C PRO A 339 -21.57 -14.25 14.78
N GLY A 340 -20.65 -13.48 14.19
CA GLY A 340 -20.53 -13.30 12.73
C GLY A 340 -21.10 -12.02 12.10
N ASN A 341 -22.03 -11.29 12.73
CA ASN A 341 -22.64 -10.11 12.08
C ASN A 341 -21.93 -8.78 12.36
N PHE A 342 -21.18 -8.68 13.47
CA PHE A 342 -20.49 -7.45 13.88
C PHE A 342 -19.18 -7.81 14.56
N GLU A 343 -18.20 -8.25 13.77
CA GLU A 343 -16.84 -8.50 14.24
C GLU A 343 -15.96 -7.31 13.90
N GLN A 344 -15.08 -6.88 14.81
CA GLN A 344 -14.12 -5.81 14.54
C GLN A 344 -12.71 -6.21 14.95
N ALA A 345 -11.75 -5.95 14.06
CA ALA A 345 -10.34 -6.15 14.34
C ALA A 345 -9.76 -4.97 15.12
N PHE A 346 -8.89 -5.26 16.09
CA PHE A 346 -8.10 -4.27 16.80
C PHE A 346 -6.70 -4.82 17.13
N THR A 347 -5.77 -3.91 17.41
CA THR A 347 -4.39 -4.22 17.76
C THR A 347 -4.08 -3.70 19.16
N VAL A 348 -3.48 -4.56 19.98
CA VAL A 348 -2.84 -4.19 21.24
C VAL A 348 -1.34 -4.07 20.99
N LEU A 349 -0.82 -2.84 20.99
CA LEU A 349 0.61 -2.58 20.93
C LEU A 349 1.27 -2.95 22.26
N PRO A 350 2.53 -3.41 22.26
CA PRO A 350 3.23 -3.70 23.50
C PRO A 350 3.43 -2.41 24.32
N SER A 351 3.44 -2.53 25.65
CA SER A 351 3.80 -1.44 26.57
C SER A 351 5.31 -1.12 26.58
N THR A 352 6.07 -1.73 25.66
CA THR A 352 7.52 -1.57 25.56
C THR A 352 7.86 -0.13 25.22
N ARG A 353 8.57 0.54 26.14
CA ARG A 353 9.09 1.89 25.91
C ARG A 353 10.42 1.81 25.18
N LEU A 354 10.48 2.35 23.97
CA LEU A 354 11.70 2.36 23.15
C LEU A 354 12.67 3.48 23.58
N GLU A 355 12.14 4.60 24.09
CA GLU A 355 12.94 5.75 24.53
C GLU A 355 14.02 5.44 25.59
N PRO A 356 13.72 4.72 26.70
CA PRO A 356 14.77 4.32 27.65
C PRO A 356 15.83 3.42 27.02
N LEU A 357 15.42 2.48 26.17
CA LEU A 357 16.35 1.58 25.47
C LEU A 357 17.28 2.35 24.52
N LEU A 358 16.75 3.40 23.87
CA LEU A 358 17.56 4.26 23.01
C LEU A 358 18.60 5.04 23.82
N ARG A 359 18.25 5.56 25.01
CA ARG A 359 19.22 6.22 25.89
C ARG A 359 20.34 5.27 26.31
N GLU A 360 20.02 4.04 26.68
CA GLU A 360 21.02 3.02 27.00
C GLU A 360 21.97 2.75 25.81
N VAL A 361 21.46 2.73 24.58
CA VAL A 361 22.29 2.62 23.37
C VAL A 361 23.22 3.81 23.21
N MET A 362 22.71 5.03 23.36
CA MET A 362 23.49 6.27 23.19
C MET A 362 24.58 6.44 24.26
N GLU A 363 24.35 5.96 25.47
CA GLU A 363 25.32 6.00 26.58
C GLU A 363 26.38 4.89 26.48
N ASN A 364 26.09 3.81 25.74
CA ASN A 364 26.97 2.66 25.62
C ASN A 364 28.07 2.86 24.55
N LYS A 365 29.24 3.32 25.00
CA LYS A 365 30.43 3.56 24.16
C LYS A 365 30.98 2.32 23.42
N SER A 366 30.56 1.10 23.79
CA SER A 366 31.00 -0.12 23.09
C SER A 366 30.19 -0.40 21.82
N LEU A 367 29.01 0.21 21.67
CA LEU A 367 28.21 0.09 20.46
C LEU A 367 28.71 1.03 19.37
N SER A 368 28.73 0.54 18.14
CA SER A 368 29.12 1.34 16.97
C SER A 368 28.09 2.43 16.67
N LYS A 369 28.55 3.59 16.19
CA LYS A 369 27.67 4.70 15.78
C LYS A 369 26.61 4.29 14.74
N GLY A 370 26.93 3.39 13.80
CA GLY A 370 25.95 2.93 12.81
C GLY A 370 24.80 2.10 13.40
N LEU A 371 25.02 1.41 14.53
CA LEU A 371 23.93 0.75 15.27
C LEU A 371 23.05 1.77 15.98
N GLU A 372 23.66 2.79 16.61
CA GLU A 372 22.94 3.89 17.24
C GLU A 372 22.03 4.60 16.22
N ASP A 373 22.58 5.02 15.08
CA ASP A 373 21.83 5.71 14.02
C ASP A 373 20.73 4.81 13.43
N THR A 374 20.99 3.51 13.28
CA THR A 374 19.99 2.54 12.85
C THR A 374 18.82 2.43 13.85
N PHE A 375 19.10 2.37 15.15
CA PHE A 375 18.04 2.30 16.16
C PHE A 375 17.28 3.62 16.30
N ARG A 376 17.95 4.77 16.23
CA ARG A 376 17.31 6.08 16.16
C ARG A 376 16.34 6.17 14.98
N PHE A 377 16.78 5.69 13.81
CA PHE A 377 15.96 5.69 12.61
C PHE A 377 14.73 4.77 12.76
N GLN A 378 14.92 3.56 13.27
CA GLN A 378 13.83 2.61 13.50
C GLN A 378 12.80 3.14 14.48
N ILE A 379 13.23 3.77 15.58
CA ILE A 379 12.33 4.34 16.59
C ILE A 379 11.58 5.53 16.00
N LYS A 380 12.28 6.49 15.36
CA LYS A 380 11.63 7.62 14.69
C LYS A 380 10.59 7.17 13.66
N THR A 381 10.91 6.15 12.87
CA THR A 381 9.97 5.59 11.88
C THR A 381 8.72 5.02 12.55
N ILE A 382 8.88 4.30 13.67
CA ILE A 382 7.76 3.77 14.46
C ILE A 382 6.91 4.92 15.02
N GLU A 383 7.53 5.98 15.54
CA GLU A 383 6.82 7.15 16.08
C GLU A 383 6.03 7.89 15.00
N ASP A 384 6.66 8.16 13.84
CA ASP A 384 6.01 8.80 12.70
C ASP A 384 4.81 7.97 12.20
N GLU A 385 4.95 6.64 12.14
CA GLU A 385 3.86 5.72 11.77
C GLU A 385 2.72 5.70 12.82
N ILE A 386 3.04 5.73 14.12
CA ILE A 386 2.04 5.83 15.19
C ILE A 386 1.26 7.15 15.08
N LEU A 387 1.94 8.27 14.81
CA LEU A 387 1.32 9.59 14.66
C LEU A 387 0.46 9.69 13.40
N ALA A 388 0.84 9.00 12.34
CA ALA A 388 0.08 8.94 11.09
C ALA A 388 -1.16 8.05 11.17
N LEU A 389 -1.16 7.09 12.11
CA LEU A 389 -2.20 6.07 12.26
C LEU A 389 -3.58 6.70 12.47
N LYS A 390 -4.54 6.27 11.67
CA LYS A 390 -5.93 6.72 11.82
C LYS A 390 -6.63 5.90 12.91
N PRO A 391 -7.64 6.48 13.60
CA PRO A 391 -8.32 5.78 14.70
C PRO A 391 -8.92 4.43 14.30
N TYR A 392 -9.29 4.25 13.05
CA TYR A 392 -9.90 3.03 12.53
C TYR A 392 -8.92 1.99 11.99
N GLU A 393 -7.62 2.27 11.96
CA GLU A 393 -6.59 1.36 11.43
C GLU A 393 -6.07 0.42 12.52
N PRO A 394 -6.18 -0.91 12.34
CA PRO A 394 -5.35 -1.84 13.10
C PRO A 394 -3.88 -1.71 12.67
N ALA A 395 -2.96 -1.96 13.59
CA ALA A 395 -1.54 -1.69 13.42
C ALA A 395 -0.65 -2.91 13.74
N ASP A 396 -1.00 -4.06 13.19
CA ASP A 396 -0.28 -5.33 13.35
C ASP A 396 1.21 -5.21 12.97
N HIS A 397 1.52 -4.50 11.88
CA HIS A 397 2.88 -4.25 11.44
C HIS A 397 3.69 -3.43 12.46
N LEU A 398 3.08 -2.43 13.11
CA LEU A 398 3.74 -1.61 14.14
C LEU A 398 4.07 -2.44 15.38
N GLN A 399 3.16 -3.32 15.79
CA GLN A 399 3.40 -4.23 16.90
C GLN A 399 4.67 -5.06 16.68
N GLN A 400 4.80 -5.67 15.49
CA GLN A 400 5.97 -6.47 15.12
C GLN A 400 7.25 -5.63 15.05
N LYS A 401 7.17 -4.40 14.48
CA LYS A 401 8.30 -3.46 14.45
C LYS A 401 8.79 -3.10 15.84
N ILE A 402 7.91 -2.73 16.77
CA ILE A 402 8.28 -2.36 18.15
C ILE A 402 8.99 -3.52 18.85
N LEU A 403 8.40 -4.73 18.81
CA LEU A 403 8.97 -5.91 19.47
C LEU A 403 10.32 -6.29 18.87
N LYS A 404 10.45 -6.27 17.54
CA LYS A 404 11.70 -6.58 16.85
C LYS A 404 12.80 -5.54 17.15
N THR A 405 12.47 -4.26 17.11
CA THR A 405 13.41 -3.18 17.45
C THR A 405 13.90 -3.31 18.89
N ALA A 406 12.99 -3.48 19.86
CA ALA A 406 13.36 -3.68 21.26
C ALA A 406 14.23 -4.93 21.47
N SER A 407 13.91 -6.04 20.80
CA SER A 407 14.70 -7.27 20.85
C SER A 407 16.11 -7.08 20.27
N ASN A 408 16.24 -6.38 19.15
CA ASN A 408 17.52 -6.06 18.54
C ASN A 408 18.37 -5.14 19.43
N ILE A 409 17.76 -4.12 20.04
CA ILE A 409 18.46 -3.21 20.96
C ILE A 409 19.02 -3.99 22.16
N ARG A 410 18.19 -4.81 22.82
CA ARG A 410 18.64 -5.65 23.95
C ARG A 410 19.74 -6.63 23.55
N SER A 411 19.63 -7.22 22.36
CA SER A 411 20.66 -8.12 21.83
C SER A 411 21.99 -7.38 21.65
N ALA A 412 21.96 -6.20 21.01
CA ALA A 412 23.13 -5.36 20.83
C ALA A 412 23.75 -4.94 22.17
N LEU A 413 22.96 -4.46 23.13
CA LEU A 413 23.43 -4.07 24.47
C LEU A 413 24.07 -5.23 25.24
N SER A 414 23.63 -6.47 25.00
CA SER A 414 24.24 -7.69 25.57
C SER A 414 25.46 -8.22 24.80
N GLY A 415 25.97 -7.47 23.82
CA GLY A 415 27.12 -7.85 22.99
C GLY A 415 26.82 -8.92 21.93
N LYS A 416 25.56 -9.29 21.71
CA LYS A 416 25.18 -10.22 20.65
C LYS A 416 25.13 -9.50 19.30
N ALA A 417 25.71 -10.13 18.28
CA ALA A 417 25.67 -9.61 16.92
C ALA A 417 24.22 -9.46 16.43
N VAL A 418 23.92 -8.29 15.88
CA VAL A 418 22.65 -7.99 15.20
C VAL A 418 22.96 -7.61 13.75
N PHE A 419 22.02 -7.86 12.85
CA PHE A 419 22.17 -7.55 11.41
C PHE A 419 23.33 -8.30 10.72
N SER A 420 23.53 -9.57 11.06
CA SER A 420 24.66 -10.42 10.61
C SER A 420 24.28 -11.75 9.94
N ASP A 421 22.98 -12.07 9.81
CA ASP A 421 22.48 -13.27 9.13
C ASP A 421 22.61 -13.11 7.60
N GLY A 422 23.40 -14.00 6.99
CA GLY A 422 23.70 -14.03 5.56
C GLY A 422 22.48 -14.13 4.65
N GLN A 423 21.34 -14.62 5.15
CA GLN A 423 20.16 -14.84 4.30
C GLN A 423 19.10 -13.74 4.43
N LYS A 424 19.27 -12.79 5.35
CA LYS A 424 18.28 -11.75 5.63
C LYS A 424 18.70 -10.41 5.05
N VAL A 425 17.70 -9.66 4.61
CA VAL A 425 17.85 -8.24 4.28
C VAL A 425 17.70 -7.44 5.57
N TYR A 426 18.61 -6.50 5.77
CA TYR A 426 18.60 -5.59 6.90
C TYR A 426 18.47 -4.16 6.42
N ARG A 427 17.58 -3.40 7.06
CA ARG A 427 17.49 -1.96 6.86
C ARG A 427 18.28 -1.26 7.97
N ARG A 428 19.35 -0.59 7.57
CA ARG A 428 20.24 0.21 8.42
C ARG A 428 20.06 1.69 8.10
N ALA A 429 20.63 2.55 8.94
CA ALA A 429 20.67 3.99 8.68
C ALA A 429 21.99 4.59 9.17
N PHE A 430 22.33 5.73 8.60
CA PHE A 430 23.43 6.60 9.02
C PHE A 430 22.92 8.03 9.17
N GLN A 431 23.56 8.81 10.04
CA GLN A 431 23.35 10.26 10.06
C GLN A 431 24.11 10.93 8.92
N SER A 432 23.39 11.55 7.98
CA SER A 432 23.99 12.25 6.85
C SER A 432 24.69 13.53 7.33
N MET A 433 25.91 13.76 6.84
CA MET A 433 26.65 14.99 7.12
C MET A 433 26.08 16.20 6.39
N LEU A 434 25.21 15.98 5.39
CA LEU A 434 24.60 17.05 4.60
C LEU A 434 23.68 17.94 5.45
N ASP A 435 22.84 17.33 6.29
CA ASP A 435 21.78 18.02 7.03
C ASP A 435 21.47 17.40 8.41
N GLY A 436 22.23 16.40 8.83
CA GLY A 436 22.04 15.71 10.11
C GLY A 436 20.84 14.76 10.15
N SER A 437 20.13 14.58 9.02
CA SER A 437 19.02 13.62 8.91
C SER A 437 19.52 12.17 8.91
N LEU A 438 18.66 11.24 9.31
CA LEU A 438 18.95 9.81 9.25
C LEU A 438 18.52 9.26 7.89
N GLN A 439 19.48 8.78 7.11
CA GLN A 439 19.24 8.23 5.77
C GLN A 439 19.35 6.70 5.79
N PRO A 440 18.34 5.98 5.30
CA PRO A 440 18.33 4.53 5.33
C PRO A 440 19.00 3.89 4.10
N TYR A 441 19.50 2.68 4.30
CA TYR A 441 19.90 1.76 3.24
C TYR A 441 19.56 0.32 3.63
N SER A 442 19.21 -0.49 2.64
CA SER A 442 19.09 -1.94 2.79
C SER A 442 20.43 -2.60 2.47
N ILE A 443 20.76 -3.66 3.21
CA ILE A 443 21.94 -4.48 2.99
C ILE A 443 21.57 -5.96 3.06
N LYS A 444 22.17 -6.77 2.18
CA LYS A 444 22.09 -8.22 2.18
C LYS A 444 23.50 -8.79 2.05
N LEU A 445 23.84 -9.70 2.97
CA LEU A 445 25.15 -10.33 2.98
C LEU A 445 25.13 -11.62 2.14
N PRO A 446 26.29 -12.15 1.73
CA PRO A 446 26.39 -13.51 1.21
C PRO A 446 25.92 -14.55 2.24
N ALA A 447 25.36 -15.67 1.77
CA ALA A 447 24.80 -16.72 2.64
C ALA A 447 25.80 -17.27 3.68
N HIS A 448 27.10 -17.26 3.35
CA HIS A 448 28.20 -17.69 4.21
C HIS A 448 29.17 -16.56 4.55
N TYR A 449 28.64 -15.35 4.76
CA TYR A 449 29.45 -14.18 5.12
C TYR A 449 30.34 -14.46 6.34
N SER A 450 31.59 -14.02 6.25
CA SER A 450 32.59 -14.12 7.31
C SER A 450 33.38 -12.82 7.38
N PRO A 451 33.49 -12.16 8.54
CA PRO A 451 34.24 -10.91 8.65
C PRO A 451 35.74 -11.06 8.32
N SER A 452 36.29 -12.29 8.33
CA SER A 452 37.68 -12.57 7.97
C SER A 452 37.96 -12.58 6.46
N LYS A 453 36.94 -12.56 5.60
CA LYS A 453 37.05 -12.50 4.14
C LYS A 453 36.58 -11.13 3.67
N GLN A 454 37.31 -10.53 2.73
CA GLN A 454 36.88 -9.32 2.03
C GLN A 454 35.91 -9.69 0.89
N TYR A 455 34.80 -8.98 0.78
CA TYR A 455 33.75 -9.22 -0.21
C TYR A 455 33.61 -8.02 -1.17
N PRO A 456 33.32 -8.27 -2.45
CA PRO A 456 32.94 -7.20 -3.36
C PRO A 456 31.56 -6.62 -2.97
N LEU A 457 31.31 -5.37 -3.33
CA LEU A 457 30.07 -4.65 -3.04
C LEU A 457 29.28 -4.39 -4.32
N LEU A 458 28.00 -4.75 -4.34
CA LEU A 458 27.05 -4.37 -5.37
C LEU A 458 26.12 -3.29 -4.81
N VAL A 459 26.24 -2.06 -5.29
CA VAL A 459 25.32 -0.96 -4.99
C VAL A 459 24.21 -0.98 -6.02
N PHE A 460 22.97 -1.21 -5.61
CA PHE A 460 21.83 -1.30 -6.51
C PHE A 460 20.79 -0.21 -6.22
N LEU A 461 20.53 0.65 -7.20
CA LEU A 461 19.62 1.80 -7.10
C LEU A 461 18.19 1.41 -7.50
N HIS A 462 17.20 1.93 -6.76
CA HIS A 462 15.78 1.62 -6.96
C HIS A 462 15.18 2.40 -8.14
N GLY A 463 14.01 1.93 -8.59
CA GLY A 463 13.20 2.62 -9.60
C GLY A 463 12.38 3.76 -9.00
N SER A 464 11.69 4.50 -9.86
CA SER A 464 10.79 5.58 -9.44
C SER A 464 9.57 5.06 -8.68
N GLY A 465 9.13 5.80 -7.67
CA GLY A 465 7.99 5.43 -6.82
C GLY A 465 8.25 4.19 -5.97
N GLN A 466 9.51 3.77 -5.85
CA GLN A 466 9.97 2.69 -4.97
C GLN A 466 11.02 3.25 -4.01
N ASP A 467 11.39 2.44 -3.02
CA ASP A 467 12.46 2.73 -2.07
C ASP A 467 13.41 1.52 -1.91
N GLU A 468 14.32 1.60 -0.96
CA GLU A 468 15.32 0.58 -0.69
C GLU A 468 14.78 -0.64 0.06
N GLN A 469 13.60 -0.59 0.69
CA GLN A 469 13.19 -1.53 1.73
C GLN A 469 13.03 -2.97 1.20
N ARG A 470 12.42 -3.11 0.02
CA ARG A 470 12.12 -4.42 -0.58
C ARG A 470 13.05 -4.77 -1.75
N LEU A 471 13.94 -3.86 -2.12
CA LEU A 471 14.73 -3.99 -3.33
C LEU A 471 15.60 -5.26 -3.30
N LEU A 472 16.17 -5.61 -2.14
CA LEU A 472 17.05 -6.76 -1.95
C LEU A 472 16.34 -8.05 -1.50
N GLU A 473 15.01 -8.06 -1.36
CA GLU A 473 14.24 -9.29 -1.07
C GLU A 473 14.43 -10.33 -2.17
N LYS A 474 14.60 -9.87 -3.41
CA LYS A 474 15.12 -10.67 -4.52
C LYS A 474 16.61 -10.41 -4.67
N GLN A 475 17.37 -11.48 -4.85
CA GLN A 475 18.81 -11.38 -5.10
C GLN A 475 19.09 -10.56 -6.36
N ARG A 476 19.96 -9.55 -6.25
CA ARG A 476 20.34 -8.69 -7.37
C ARG A 476 21.65 -9.12 -7.99
N GLY A 477 22.60 -9.56 -7.19
CA GLY A 477 23.88 -10.09 -7.62
C GLY A 477 23.86 -11.60 -7.84
N ASN A 478 25.04 -12.21 -7.78
CA ASN A 478 25.24 -13.65 -7.95
C ASN A 478 25.36 -14.42 -6.62
N GLY A 479 25.19 -13.74 -5.48
CA GLY A 479 25.29 -14.33 -4.13
C GLY A 479 26.68 -14.19 -3.49
N GLU A 480 27.70 -13.77 -4.24
CA GLU A 480 29.07 -13.56 -3.74
C GLU A 480 29.35 -12.13 -3.30
N PHE A 481 28.46 -11.19 -3.64
CA PHE A 481 28.57 -9.78 -3.28
C PHE A 481 27.81 -9.51 -1.99
N ILE A 482 28.34 -8.56 -1.21
CA ILE A 482 27.47 -7.80 -0.32
C ILE A 482 26.61 -6.91 -1.23
N GLU A 483 25.30 -6.98 -1.09
CA GLU A 483 24.36 -6.14 -1.84
C GLU A 483 23.90 -4.99 -0.96
N LEU A 484 23.96 -3.76 -1.48
CA LEU A 484 23.57 -2.54 -0.78
C LEU A 484 22.61 -1.75 -1.67
N ALA A 485 21.49 -1.31 -1.09
CA ALA A 485 20.51 -0.46 -1.76
C ALA A 485 20.29 0.79 -0.91
N PRO A 486 20.75 1.98 -1.32
CA PRO A 486 20.49 3.22 -0.60
C PRO A 486 19.12 3.79 -1.01
N LEU A 487 18.47 4.56 -0.12
CA LEU A 487 17.35 5.42 -0.52
C LEU A 487 17.83 6.52 -1.49
N GLY A 488 19.06 7.02 -1.34
CA GLY A 488 19.59 8.06 -2.21
C GLY A 488 18.80 9.37 -2.18
N ARG A 489 18.22 9.67 -1.00
CA ARG A 489 17.42 10.84 -0.62
C ARG A 489 15.97 10.90 -1.11
N ASP A 490 15.66 10.43 -2.32
CA ASP A 490 14.34 10.64 -2.93
C ASP A 490 13.87 9.44 -3.76
N GLN A 491 12.58 9.44 -4.13
CA GLN A 491 11.94 8.34 -4.85
C GLN A 491 11.58 8.66 -6.30
N LEU A 492 11.80 9.88 -6.80
CA LEU A 492 11.16 10.37 -8.04
C LEU A 492 12.06 11.24 -8.94
N ASN A 493 13.12 11.86 -8.42
CA ASN A 493 13.91 12.88 -9.11
C ASN A 493 15.11 12.31 -9.88
N ALA A 494 15.07 11.03 -10.25
CA ALA A 494 16.11 10.39 -11.07
C ALA A 494 17.55 10.54 -10.54
N TYR A 495 17.74 10.60 -9.22
CA TYR A 495 19.05 10.83 -8.59
C TYR A 495 19.77 12.08 -9.14
N ALA A 496 19.01 13.04 -9.66
CA ALA A 496 19.53 14.15 -10.46
C ALA A 496 20.38 15.11 -9.62
N PHE A 497 20.03 15.28 -8.34
CA PHE A 497 20.68 16.25 -7.47
C PHE A 497 21.88 15.67 -6.72
N LYS A 498 22.78 16.56 -6.32
CA LYS A 498 24.05 16.20 -5.65
C LYS A 498 23.84 15.41 -4.35
N HIS A 499 22.76 15.68 -3.62
CA HIS A 499 22.47 15.00 -2.35
C HIS A 499 22.32 13.49 -2.51
N SER A 500 21.83 13.02 -3.65
CA SER A 500 21.66 11.59 -3.91
C SER A 500 23.00 10.87 -3.94
N LYS A 501 24.00 11.48 -4.59
CA LYS A 501 25.38 10.95 -4.60
C LYS A 501 25.99 10.94 -3.21
N ILE A 502 25.83 12.03 -2.46
CA ILE A 502 26.35 12.14 -1.09
C ILE A 502 25.80 10.98 -0.26
N ASP A 503 24.50 10.72 -0.30
CA ASP A 503 23.89 9.62 0.46
C ASP A 503 24.35 8.24 0.01
N ILE A 504 24.53 8.02 -1.29
CA ILE A 504 25.06 6.77 -1.82
C ILE A 504 26.48 6.56 -1.30
N ASP A 505 27.31 7.59 -1.32
CA ASP A 505 28.68 7.53 -0.82
C ASP A 505 28.74 7.31 0.69
N GLU A 506 27.89 7.99 1.46
CA GLU A 506 27.78 7.83 2.91
C GLU A 506 27.25 6.44 3.28
N ALA A 507 26.30 5.87 2.53
CA ALA A 507 25.81 4.51 2.71
C ALA A 507 26.92 3.47 2.47
N ILE A 508 27.70 3.62 1.38
CA ILE A 508 28.85 2.77 1.09
C ILE A 508 29.89 2.87 2.20
N ALA A 509 30.20 4.08 2.66
CA ALA A 509 31.15 4.31 3.74
C ALA A 509 30.67 3.69 5.05
N ASP A 510 29.40 3.84 5.39
CA ASP A 510 28.83 3.24 6.58
C ASP A 510 28.86 1.71 6.52
N ALA A 511 28.45 1.11 5.40
CA ALA A 511 28.53 -0.34 5.23
C ALA A 511 29.98 -0.84 5.35
N SER A 512 30.94 -0.14 4.75
CA SER A 512 32.36 -0.53 4.76
C SER A 512 33.01 -0.45 6.14
N ARG A 513 32.45 0.37 7.05
CA ARG A 513 32.88 0.39 8.46
C ARG A 513 32.39 -0.82 9.26
N HIS A 514 31.30 -1.45 8.85
CA HIS A 514 30.62 -2.49 9.63
C HIS A 514 30.72 -3.90 9.01
N TYR A 515 31.04 -3.98 7.72
CA TYR A 515 31.14 -5.23 6.97
C TYR A 515 32.47 -5.27 6.20
N SER A 516 32.99 -6.48 5.98
CA SER A 516 34.28 -6.72 5.33
C SER A 516 34.15 -6.54 3.82
N ILE A 517 34.18 -5.28 3.39
CA ILE A 517 34.01 -4.83 2.00
C ILE A 517 35.36 -4.46 1.40
N ASP A 518 35.67 -5.08 0.25
CA ASP A 518 36.79 -4.68 -0.60
C ASP A 518 36.41 -3.40 -1.36
N ASN A 519 36.85 -2.26 -0.85
CA ASN A 519 36.56 -0.94 -1.45
C ASN A 519 37.12 -0.77 -2.87
N ASN A 520 37.98 -1.66 -3.34
CA ASN A 520 38.47 -1.67 -4.72
C ASN A 520 37.60 -2.52 -5.66
N LYS A 521 36.53 -3.14 -5.15
CA LYS A 521 35.64 -4.06 -5.89
C LYS A 521 34.17 -3.68 -5.69
N ILE A 522 33.86 -2.42 -5.98
CA ILE A 522 32.49 -1.90 -5.94
C ILE A 522 31.92 -1.89 -7.36
N VAL A 523 30.74 -2.45 -7.54
CA VAL A 523 29.96 -2.37 -8.78
C VAL A 523 28.69 -1.59 -8.47
N ILE A 524 28.30 -0.67 -9.36
CA ILE A 524 27.04 0.06 -9.23
C ILE A 524 26.06 -0.39 -10.31
N GLY A 525 24.79 -0.52 -9.95
CA GLY A 525 23.75 -0.76 -10.92
C GLY A 525 22.41 -0.22 -10.46
N GLY A 526 21.40 -0.33 -11.31
CA GLY A 526 20.06 0.08 -10.92
C GLY A 526 19.02 -0.20 -11.98
N PHE A 527 17.76 -0.07 -11.56
CA PHE A 527 16.60 -0.35 -12.40
C PHE A 527 15.85 0.93 -12.75
N SER A 528 15.49 1.12 -14.03
CA SER A 528 14.68 2.26 -14.50
C SER A 528 15.32 3.60 -14.13
N MET A 529 14.68 4.37 -13.25
CA MET A 529 15.25 5.54 -12.58
C MET A 529 16.67 5.30 -12.05
N GLY A 530 16.88 4.19 -11.34
CA GLY A 530 18.18 3.78 -10.82
C GLY A 530 19.16 3.37 -11.91
N GLY A 531 18.70 3.00 -13.10
CA GLY A 531 19.57 2.73 -14.26
C GLY A 531 20.24 4.01 -14.75
N TYR A 532 19.48 5.12 -14.85
CA TYR A 532 20.05 6.45 -15.09
C TYR A 532 20.92 6.90 -13.91
N GLY A 533 20.46 6.67 -12.68
CA GLY A 533 21.25 6.94 -11.47
C GLY A 533 22.62 6.26 -11.49
N ALA A 534 22.70 5.00 -11.92
CA ALA A 534 23.96 4.26 -12.01
C ALA A 534 24.94 4.88 -13.02
N LEU A 535 24.44 5.29 -14.20
CA LEU A 535 25.24 6.03 -15.18
C LEU A 535 25.80 7.33 -14.60
N LYS A 536 24.92 8.13 -13.98
CA LYS A 536 25.28 9.42 -13.41
C LYS A 536 26.32 9.28 -12.29
N ILE A 537 26.03 8.46 -11.30
CA ILE A 537 26.88 8.29 -10.12
C ILE A 537 28.23 7.68 -10.51
N PHE A 538 28.26 6.77 -11.48
CA PHE A 538 29.52 6.29 -12.06
C PHE A 538 30.31 7.43 -12.70
N SER A 539 29.69 8.23 -13.58
CA SER A 539 30.37 9.32 -14.28
C SER A 539 30.95 10.39 -13.33
N GLU A 540 30.33 10.57 -12.16
CA GLU A 540 30.79 11.51 -11.13
C GLU A 540 31.91 10.92 -10.24
N SER A 541 32.19 9.61 -10.29
CA SER A 541 33.22 8.94 -9.49
C SER A 541 33.69 7.62 -10.13
N PRO A 542 34.26 7.64 -11.35
CA PRO A 542 34.57 6.43 -12.12
C PRO A 542 35.58 5.53 -11.39
N ASP A 543 36.60 6.12 -10.76
CA ASP A 543 37.65 5.37 -10.05
C ASP A 543 37.12 4.54 -8.86
N LYS A 544 35.93 4.88 -8.35
CA LYS A 544 35.30 4.16 -7.24
C LYS A 544 34.68 2.83 -7.67
N TYR A 545 34.34 2.68 -8.95
CA TYR A 545 33.51 1.58 -9.42
C TYR A 545 34.24 0.74 -10.48
N LYS A 546 34.30 -0.58 -10.25
CA LYS A 546 34.87 -1.56 -11.18
C LYS A 546 34.02 -1.84 -12.42
N GLY A 547 32.76 -1.42 -12.38
CA GLY A 547 31.84 -1.58 -13.51
C GLY A 547 30.46 -1.07 -13.15
N LEU A 548 29.61 -0.97 -14.18
CA LEU A 548 28.23 -0.53 -14.01
C LEU A 548 27.22 -1.43 -14.73
N ALA A 549 26.01 -1.54 -14.15
CA ALA A 549 24.94 -2.37 -14.68
C ALA A 549 23.62 -1.61 -14.77
N ILE A 550 23.09 -1.50 -15.98
CA ILE A 550 21.91 -0.70 -16.30
C ILE A 550 20.75 -1.63 -16.64
N PHE A 551 19.69 -1.61 -15.84
CA PHE A 551 18.50 -2.43 -16.06
C PHE A 551 17.31 -1.54 -16.44
N ALA A 552 16.79 -1.69 -17.66
CA ALA A 552 15.63 -0.94 -18.15
C ALA A 552 15.73 0.59 -17.95
N GLY A 553 16.94 1.15 -18.04
CA GLY A 553 17.22 2.56 -17.79
C GLY A 553 16.98 3.46 -19.00
N HIS A 554 17.41 4.71 -18.91
CA HIS A 554 17.38 5.67 -20.01
C HIS A 554 18.59 6.61 -19.93
N PRO A 555 19.27 6.95 -21.04
CA PRO A 555 20.51 7.73 -21.02
C PRO A 555 20.33 9.20 -20.62
N ASN A 556 19.11 9.74 -20.67
CA ASN A 556 18.82 11.16 -20.46
C ASN A 556 17.61 11.40 -19.54
N LEU A 557 17.40 10.53 -18.54
CA LEU A 557 16.12 10.47 -17.82
C LEU A 557 15.81 11.71 -16.99
N ALA A 558 16.77 12.22 -16.23
CA ALA A 558 16.55 13.37 -15.35
C ALA A 558 16.12 14.63 -16.13
N ASN A 559 16.78 14.91 -17.25
CA ASN A 559 16.45 16.02 -18.14
C ASN A 559 15.02 15.90 -18.69
N LEU A 560 14.60 14.69 -19.09
CA LEU A 560 13.24 14.45 -19.58
C LEU A 560 12.17 14.63 -18.50
N TRP A 561 12.42 14.18 -17.28
CA TRP A 561 11.43 14.24 -16.19
C TRP A 561 11.35 15.61 -15.53
N LEU A 562 12.47 16.32 -15.46
CA LEU A 562 12.57 17.62 -14.79
C LEU A 562 12.49 18.79 -15.77
N ASP A 563 12.24 18.52 -17.05
CA ASP A 563 12.21 19.51 -18.14
C ASP A 563 13.42 20.45 -18.08
N SER A 564 14.61 19.83 -18.12
CA SER A 564 15.89 20.49 -17.89
C SER A 564 16.95 19.98 -18.87
N ASP A 565 18.03 20.73 -19.04
CA ASP A 565 19.24 20.35 -19.77
C ASP A 565 20.50 20.38 -18.89
N GLN A 566 20.33 20.53 -17.58
CA GLN A 566 21.42 20.72 -16.62
C GLN A 566 22.07 19.42 -16.15
N PHE A 567 21.43 18.28 -16.39
CA PHE A 567 21.93 16.98 -15.94
C PHE A 567 22.68 16.24 -17.06
N PRO A 568 23.57 15.30 -16.73
CA PRO A 568 24.31 14.54 -17.73
C PRO A 568 23.40 13.81 -18.73
N ASP A 569 23.63 14.07 -20.02
CA ASP A 569 22.95 13.40 -21.13
C ASP A 569 23.89 12.39 -21.78
N PHE A 570 23.71 11.11 -21.44
CA PHE A 570 24.54 10.01 -21.93
C PHE A 570 24.19 9.57 -23.34
N SER A 571 23.23 10.21 -24.02
CA SER A 571 22.93 9.92 -25.43
C SER A 571 23.96 10.55 -26.39
N LYS A 572 24.83 11.43 -25.87
CA LYS A 572 25.84 12.16 -26.64
C LYS A 572 27.23 11.53 -26.47
N ALA A 573 27.91 11.23 -27.57
CA ALA A 573 29.21 10.55 -27.56
C ALA A 573 30.28 11.25 -26.69
N ASP A 574 30.31 12.58 -26.68
CA ASP A 574 31.30 13.37 -25.93
C ASP A 574 31.23 13.13 -24.41
N SER A 575 30.05 12.76 -23.90
CA SER A 575 29.84 12.44 -22.48
C SER A 575 30.36 11.05 -22.08
N LEU A 576 30.75 10.21 -23.05
CA LEU A 576 30.98 8.78 -22.83
C LEU A 576 32.45 8.38 -22.74
N SER A 577 33.39 9.30 -22.98
CA SER A 577 34.83 9.03 -22.89
C SER A 577 35.27 8.53 -21.50
N ILE A 578 34.53 8.91 -20.45
CA ILE A 578 34.73 8.48 -19.06
C ILE A 578 34.49 6.97 -18.84
N PHE A 579 33.84 6.29 -19.78
CA PHE A 579 33.56 4.85 -19.71
C PHE A 579 34.56 3.99 -20.48
N ARG A 580 35.68 4.56 -20.95
CA ARG A 580 36.74 3.79 -21.62
C ARG A 580 37.30 2.72 -20.69
N ASP A 581 37.47 1.50 -21.22
CA ASP A 581 37.93 0.31 -20.49
C ASP A 581 37.01 -0.12 -19.32
N VAL A 582 35.82 0.49 -19.20
CA VAL A 582 34.87 0.17 -18.14
C VAL A 582 34.01 -1.02 -18.56
N PRO A 583 33.90 -2.07 -17.73
CA PRO A 583 32.88 -3.09 -17.89
C PRO A 583 31.47 -2.51 -17.71
N VAL A 584 30.63 -2.66 -18.73
CA VAL A 584 29.23 -2.21 -18.70
C VAL A 584 28.29 -3.35 -19.03
N PHE A 585 27.27 -3.57 -18.20
CA PHE A 585 26.17 -4.48 -18.51
C PHE A 585 24.87 -3.71 -18.78
N ILE A 586 24.20 -4.00 -19.89
CA ILE A 586 22.93 -3.37 -20.25
C ILE A 586 21.85 -4.43 -20.46
N TYR A 587 20.76 -4.34 -19.72
CA TYR A 587 19.57 -5.15 -19.91
C TYR A 587 18.36 -4.26 -20.21
N HIS A 588 17.52 -4.66 -21.17
CA HIS A 588 16.24 -3.99 -21.44
C HIS A 588 15.22 -4.93 -22.09
N GLY A 589 13.95 -4.79 -21.75
CA GLY A 589 12.86 -5.47 -22.46
C GLY A 589 12.49 -4.74 -23.76
N THR A 590 12.42 -5.45 -24.89
CA THR A 590 12.12 -4.80 -26.18
C THR A 590 10.67 -4.32 -26.35
N ALA A 591 9.76 -4.75 -25.47
CA ALA A 591 8.35 -4.34 -25.45
C ALA A 591 8.01 -3.54 -24.18
N ASP A 592 8.99 -2.78 -23.68
CA ASP A 592 8.87 -1.92 -22.50
C ASP A 592 7.95 -0.71 -22.79
N PRO A 593 6.78 -0.61 -22.12
CA PRO A 593 5.84 0.47 -22.36
C PRO A 593 6.17 1.75 -21.58
N ALA A 594 7.09 1.69 -20.60
CA ALA A 594 7.45 2.82 -19.76
C ALA A 594 8.64 3.58 -20.35
N LEU A 595 9.68 2.85 -20.77
CA LEU A 595 10.88 3.40 -21.40
C LEU A 595 11.24 2.56 -22.62
N SER A 596 11.19 3.17 -23.82
CA SER A 596 11.64 2.51 -25.04
C SER A 596 13.06 1.96 -24.88
N TYR A 597 13.32 0.77 -25.42
CA TYR A 597 14.65 0.15 -25.34
C TYR A 597 15.65 0.77 -26.34
N ALA A 598 15.16 1.45 -27.38
CA ALA A 598 16.00 1.93 -28.48
C ALA A 598 17.11 2.91 -28.03
N PRO A 599 16.87 3.89 -27.13
CA PRO A 599 17.93 4.73 -26.56
C PRO A 599 19.03 3.93 -25.84
N MET A 600 18.67 2.86 -25.12
CA MET A 600 19.65 2.00 -24.45
C MET A 600 20.41 1.10 -25.42
N GLN A 601 19.77 0.67 -26.52
CA GLN A 601 20.47 0.00 -27.62
C GLN A 601 21.49 0.92 -28.26
N GLN A 602 21.12 2.17 -28.56
CA GLN A 602 22.04 3.16 -29.12
C GLN A 602 23.20 3.46 -28.16
N LEU A 603 22.91 3.66 -26.87
CA LEU A 603 23.94 3.87 -25.84
C LEU A 603 24.94 2.70 -25.81
N SER A 604 24.47 1.46 -25.96
CA SER A 604 25.36 0.28 -25.96
C SER A 604 26.39 0.32 -27.09
N LEU A 605 26.00 0.82 -28.27
CA LEU A 605 26.89 0.98 -29.43
C LEU A 605 27.88 2.12 -29.19
N LEU A 606 27.39 3.27 -28.75
CA LEU A 606 28.23 4.45 -28.46
C LEU A 606 29.28 4.17 -27.37
N LEU A 607 28.90 3.46 -26.29
CA LEU A 607 29.84 3.05 -25.25
C LEU A 607 30.93 2.13 -25.80
N ALA A 608 30.57 1.16 -26.64
CA ALA A 608 31.54 0.27 -27.26
C ALA A 608 32.49 1.03 -28.21
N GLU A 609 31.98 1.99 -28.98
CA GLU A 609 32.77 2.89 -29.83
C GLU A 609 33.77 3.73 -29.03
N GLN A 610 33.43 4.13 -27.80
CA GLN A 610 34.32 4.86 -26.90
C GLN A 610 35.32 3.97 -26.13
N GLY A 611 35.26 2.66 -26.35
CA GLY A 611 36.18 1.68 -25.77
C GLY A 611 35.70 1.03 -24.48
N ALA A 612 34.42 1.14 -24.12
CA ALA A 612 33.86 0.40 -22.98
C ALA A 612 33.70 -1.11 -23.30
N HIS A 613 33.82 -1.97 -22.29
CA HIS A 613 33.57 -3.40 -22.42
C HIS A 613 32.08 -3.73 -22.20
N VAL A 614 31.27 -3.54 -23.24
CA VAL A 614 29.81 -3.64 -23.17
C VAL A 614 29.33 -5.09 -23.32
N SER A 615 28.48 -5.53 -22.39
CA SER A 615 27.70 -6.77 -22.46
C SER A 615 26.21 -6.45 -22.43
N THR A 616 25.43 -6.98 -23.37
CA THR A 616 24.00 -6.65 -23.50
C THR A 616 23.07 -7.86 -23.34
N SER A 617 21.86 -7.64 -22.81
CA SER A 617 20.75 -8.58 -22.83
C SER A 617 19.44 -7.86 -23.14
N PHE A 618 19.12 -7.71 -24.43
CA PHE A 618 17.84 -7.19 -24.90
C PHE A 618 16.84 -8.33 -25.10
N VAL A 619 15.76 -8.36 -24.33
CA VAL A 619 14.83 -9.50 -24.28
C VAL A 619 13.58 -9.25 -25.12
N LYS A 620 13.36 -10.09 -26.14
CA LYS A 620 12.23 -9.97 -27.06
C LYS A 620 10.89 -10.10 -26.33
N GLY A 621 9.97 -9.16 -26.54
CA GLY A 621 8.59 -9.21 -26.00
C GLY A 621 8.45 -8.97 -24.49
N ARG A 622 9.54 -8.69 -23.78
CA ARG A 622 9.52 -8.38 -22.34
C ARG A 622 9.26 -6.88 -22.12
N GLY A 623 8.43 -6.57 -21.13
CA GLY A 623 8.10 -5.19 -20.74
C GLY A 623 9.05 -4.58 -19.72
N HIS A 624 8.59 -3.53 -19.02
CA HIS A 624 9.33 -2.81 -17.96
C HIS A 624 9.46 -3.64 -16.68
N LEU A 625 10.24 -4.71 -16.74
CA LEU A 625 10.41 -5.69 -15.67
C LEU A 625 11.88 -5.97 -15.43
N TYR A 626 12.22 -6.36 -14.21
CA TYR A 626 13.53 -6.97 -13.90
C TYR A 626 13.84 -8.13 -14.85
N GLN A 627 15.11 -8.49 -14.94
CA GLN A 627 15.63 -9.52 -15.83
C GLN A 627 14.98 -10.90 -15.63
N ASP A 628 14.92 -11.70 -16.69
CA ASP A 628 14.58 -13.12 -16.62
C ASP A 628 15.76 -13.97 -16.13
N GLU A 629 15.54 -15.27 -15.93
CA GLU A 629 16.57 -16.18 -15.40
C GLU A 629 17.80 -16.26 -16.31
N ASN A 630 17.61 -16.30 -17.64
CA ASN A 630 18.71 -16.35 -18.60
C ASN A 630 19.55 -15.07 -18.57
N SER A 631 18.90 -13.91 -18.53
CA SER A 631 19.57 -12.61 -18.41
C SER A 631 20.24 -12.47 -17.04
N HIS A 632 19.64 -13.00 -15.97
CA HIS A 632 20.26 -13.04 -14.65
C HIS A 632 21.52 -13.92 -14.65
N LEU A 633 21.51 -15.08 -15.32
CA LEU A 633 22.70 -15.92 -15.47
C LEU A 633 23.82 -15.21 -16.23
N LYS A 634 23.49 -14.53 -17.34
CA LYS A 634 24.45 -13.70 -18.09
C LYS A 634 25.05 -12.59 -17.21
N TYR A 635 24.21 -11.92 -16.44
CA TYR A 635 24.62 -10.87 -15.52
C TYR A 635 25.51 -11.42 -14.39
N SER A 636 25.15 -12.55 -13.79
CA SER A 636 25.94 -13.21 -12.75
C SER A 636 27.33 -13.61 -13.24
N ASN A 637 27.43 -14.11 -14.47
CA ASN A 637 28.72 -14.39 -15.10
C ASN A 637 29.51 -13.11 -15.41
N TRP A 638 28.83 -12.04 -15.82
CA TRP A 638 29.46 -10.74 -16.01
C TRP A 638 30.05 -10.21 -14.70
N LEU A 639 29.30 -10.25 -13.59
CA LEU A 639 29.79 -9.86 -12.27
C LEU A 639 31.08 -10.60 -11.87
N LEU A 640 31.18 -11.90 -12.14
CA LEU A 640 32.39 -12.67 -11.86
C LEU A 640 33.59 -12.25 -12.73
N ARG A 641 33.35 -11.79 -13.96
CA ARG A 641 34.43 -11.29 -14.84
C ARG A 641 34.90 -9.91 -14.41
N VAL A 642 33.99 -9.02 -14.03
CA VAL A 642 34.32 -7.67 -13.55
C VAL A 642 35.34 -7.70 -12.41
N LEU A 643 35.27 -8.69 -11.53
CA LEU A 643 36.20 -8.82 -10.40
C LEU A 643 37.60 -9.36 -10.76
N LYS A 644 37.78 -9.88 -11.97
CA LYS A 644 39.08 -10.40 -12.46
C LYS A 644 39.92 -9.33 -13.16
N HIS A 645 39.31 -8.19 -13.47
CA HIS A 645 39.92 -7.00 -14.07
C HIS A 645 40.09 -5.91 -12.99
#